data_AF-A0A3B8Q4F1-F1
#
_entry.id   AF-A0A3B8Q4F1-F1
#
_cell.length_a   1.000
_cell.length_b   1.000
_cell.length_c   1.000
_cell.angle_alpha   90.00
_cell.angle_beta   90.00
_cell.angle_gamma   90.00
#
_symmetry.space_group_name_H-M   'P 1'
#
loop_
_entity.id
_entity.type
_entity.pdbx_description
1 polymer ?
#
loop_
_entity_poly.entity_id
_entity_poly.type
_entity_poly.pdbx_seq_one_letter_code
_entity_poly.pdbx_strand_id
1 'polypeptide(L)'
;MDLPAHAIAIRGAREHNLKNVSVDIPHGQFVVITGVSGSGKSTLAFDLLFAEGQRRFLDSMSAYVRQFVEQLARPDVDLIAGLPPTVSIEQNTSRGGGKSTVATVTEVYHFIRLLFARLGTQYCPDCHLPVEAQTRDEMRATLEAAARERGELTLLAPVVRNRKGFHSEIADWARKHGYSELRADGRWFDTAQPFRLDRFKEHDIEVVIGSFVAGPGGPAKVTERTSTLGRRNKKTSADETISAPARGLRELIEQALEVGHGVAFASDRRGVVTIHSTDRACPKCRRSFGPLDPKDFSYNSSQGWCPKCRGFGELFHLPDVERGANSDAIEESWWRWANDREECPDCHGARLKPEARAVRFSDRTVVDRPSPRGKRGTTSSAQNAVTVDDVSRYSVNEALEWAESLRLTGRAAEIGRDIVPEIRERLRFLKQVGLGYLQLGRSVITLSGGEAQRIRLAAQLGSNLSGVLYILDEPTIGLHSRDNARLLECLKALRDRGNSLVVVEHDEETMRHADFVLDLGPGAGVNGGQVVATGTIPELMRHPGSITGQYLRELATKTYPTRGQRRPVAPGDVASKRSHRKSALGSSASAKSSWLTIHHAALHNLKDLTVRFPLGRFVVVTGVSGSGKSTLVKNCLFPAVEEGIKRTRPPSRTGCWVEGAESLAAVHEVDQSPIGRTPRSTPATYVGFFDTIRQLFAQSPEAKLRGYGPGRFSFNSAQGRCPDCEGKGVIEIEMNFLPPTQVKCGRCGGKRFNPETLDVTWQGKSVADILDLSVAEAVEFFSAHRRLVRPLEALRDTGLDYLRLGQTSPTLSGGEAQRIKLVTHLLGGLT
;
A
#
# COMPACT_ATOMS: atom_id res chain seq x y z
N MET A 1 7.05 43.73 12.61
CA MET A 1 7.21 43.06 11.31
C MET A 1 5.83 42.95 10.71
N ASP A 2 5.57 43.63 9.60
CA ASP A 2 4.30 43.49 8.88
C ASP A 2 4.30 42.13 8.19
N LEU A 3 3.48 41.21 8.68
CA LEU A 3 3.29 39.89 8.07
C LEU A 3 2.27 40.02 6.93
N PRO A 4 2.54 39.48 5.74
CA PRO A 4 1.59 39.52 4.63
C PRO A 4 0.31 38.74 4.98
N ALA A 5 -0.86 39.38 4.83
CA ALA A 5 -2.15 38.77 5.19
C ALA A 5 -2.56 37.57 4.32
N HIS A 6 -1.93 37.40 3.14
CA HIS A 6 -2.27 36.37 2.15
C HIS A 6 -1.06 35.53 1.71
N ALA A 7 -0.13 35.25 2.62
CA ALA A 7 0.98 34.33 2.36
C ALA A 7 1.39 33.52 3.60
N ILE A 8 2.00 32.36 3.34
CA ILE A 8 2.75 31.59 4.32
C ILE A 8 4.12 32.28 4.45
N ALA A 9 4.33 32.96 5.57
CA ALA A 9 5.55 33.71 5.82
C ALA A 9 6.53 32.86 6.62
N ILE A 10 7.66 32.52 6.02
CA ILE A 10 8.77 31.78 6.65
C ILE A 10 9.87 32.79 6.98
N ARG A 11 10.36 32.79 8.22
CA ARG A 11 11.46 33.65 8.67
C ARG A 11 12.52 32.82 9.39
N GLY A 12 13.76 32.98 8.95
CA GLY A 12 14.94 32.37 9.56
C GLY A 12 14.96 30.84 9.57
N ALA A 13 14.58 30.19 8.46
CA ALA A 13 14.65 28.74 8.36
C ALA A 13 16.10 28.24 8.21
N ARG A 14 16.50 27.30 9.06
CA ARG A 14 17.86 26.75 9.17
C ARG A 14 17.91 25.21 9.19
N GLU A 15 16.77 24.56 8.98
CA GLU A 15 16.70 23.10 8.91
C GLU A 15 17.69 22.56 7.85
N HIS A 16 18.41 21.48 8.21
CA HIS A 16 19.48 20.88 7.41
C HIS A 16 20.52 21.86 6.86
N ASN A 17 20.45 22.18 5.56
CA ASN A 17 21.40 23.05 4.87
C ASN A 17 20.85 24.46 4.57
N LEU A 18 19.64 24.79 5.02
CA LEU A 18 19.04 26.11 4.82
C LEU A 18 19.84 27.20 5.54
N LYS A 19 20.12 28.30 4.85
CA LYS A 19 20.99 29.39 5.35
C LYS A 19 20.17 30.58 5.85
N ASN A 20 19.44 30.37 6.95
CA ASN A 20 18.60 31.39 7.58
C ASN A 20 17.58 32.00 6.60
N VAL A 21 16.93 31.13 5.83
CA VAL A 21 16.06 31.51 4.71
C VAL A 21 14.80 32.21 5.22
N SER A 22 14.47 33.34 4.59
CA SER A 22 13.20 34.04 4.80
C SER A 22 12.50 34.21 3.46
N VAL A 23 11.28 33.70 3.34
CA VAL A 23 10.52 33.70 2.09
C VAL A 23 9.02 33.71 2.36
N ASP A 24 8.26 34.32 1.45
CA ASP A 24 6.81 34.36 1.48
C ASP A 24 6.25 33.50 0.33
N ILE A 25 5.36 32.56 0.68
CA ILE A 25 4.70 31.67 -0.28
C ILE A 25 3.22 32.07 -0.37
N PRO A 26 2.72 32.48 -1.55
CA PRO A 26 1.36 33.00 -1.68
C PRO A 26 0.27 31.95 -1.39
N HIS A 27 -0.82 32.38 -0.74
CA HIS A 27 -2.00 31.53 -0.53
C HIS A 27 -2.83 31.34 -1.80
N GLY A 28 -3.53 30.20 -1.90
CA GLY A 28 -4.45 29.89 -3.00
C GLY A 28 -3.79 29.75 -4.38
N GLN A 29 -2.46 29.64 -4.43
CA GLN A 29 -1.69 29.55 -5.67
C GLN A 29 -1.04 28.18 -5.85
N PHE A 30 -0.73 27.87 -7.11
CA PHE A 30 0.11 26.75 -7.51
C PHE A 30 1.57 27.20 -7.50
N VAL A 31 2.28 26.87 -6.42
CA VAL A 31 3.68 27.23 -6.22
C VAL A 31 4.60 26.05 -6.53
N VAL A 32 5.65 26.29 -7.31
CA VAL A 32 6.69 25.29 -7.58
C VAL A 32 8.00 25.69 -6.89
N ILE A 33 8.58 24.77 -6.12
CA ILE A 33 9.92 24.87 -5.58
C ILE A 33 10.86 24.08 -6.49
N THR A 34 11.86 24.75 -7.04
CA THR A 34 12.83 24.17 -7.97
C THR A 34 14.27 24.49 -7.56
N GLY A 35 15.25 24.01 -8.31
CA GLY A 35 16.67 24.15 -8.01
C GLY A 35 17.47 22.90 -8.31
N VAL A 36 18.77 22.88 -8.01
CA VAL A 36 19.61 21.69 -8.22
C VAL A 36 19.32 20.57 -7.20
N SER A 37 19.73 19.32 -7.50
CA SER A 37 19.65 18.21 -6.52
C SER A 37 20.42 18.58 -5.25
N GLY A 38 19.83 18.40 -4.07
CA GLY A 38 20.47 18.74 -2.80
C GLY A 38 20.47 20.24 -2.45
N SER A 39 19.78 21.12 -3.20
CA SER A 39 19.73 22.56 -2.89
C SER A 39 18.90 22.95 -1.65
N GLY A 40 18.15 22.00 -1.05
CA GLY A 40 17.29 22.23 0.12
C GLY A 40 15.78 22.27 -0.19
N LYS A 41 15.35 21.86 -1.40
CA LYS A 41 13.93 21.84 -1.81
C LYS A 41 13.04 20.98 -0.91
N SER A 42 13.41 19.71 -0.76
CA SER A 42 12.67 18.76 0.08
C SER A 42 12.73 19.17 1.54
N THR A 43 13.83 19.78 1.99
CA THR A 43 13.94 20.35 3.33
C THR A 43 12.94 21.48 3.56
N LEU A 44 12.85 22.43 2.63
CA LEU A 44 11.88 23.53 2.75
C LEU A 44 10.42 23.02 2.68
N ALA A 45 10.13 22.06 1.81
CA ALA A 45 8.78 21.58 1.59
C ALA A 45 8.31 20.57 2.65
N PHE A 46 9.11 19.54 2.94
CA PHE A 46 8.71 18.41 3.78
C PHE A 46 9.23 18.54 5.21
N ASP A 47 10.54 18.72 5.38
CA ASP A 47 11.15 18.76 6.72
C ASP A 47 10.78 20.03 7.50
N LEU A 48 10.35 21.08 6.79
CA LEU A 48 9.90 22.34 7.37
C LEU A 48 8.37 22.53 7.27
N LEU A 49 7.82 22.78 6.08
CA LEU A 49 6.41 23.15 5.92
C LEU A 49 5.44 22.03 6.27
N PHE A 50 5.69 20.82 5.77
CA PHE A 50 4.85 19.66 6.10
C PHE A 50 4.99 19.27 7.57
N ALA A 51 6.22 19.17 8.07
CA ALA A 51 6.48 18.83 9.47
C ALA A 51 5.81 19.81 10.44
N GLU A 52 5.94 21.12 10.21
CA GLU A 52 5.31 22.13 11.06
C GLU A 52 3.78 22.14 10.91
N GLY A 53 3.26 21.93 9.71
CA GLY A 53 1.80 21.86 9.47
C GLY A 53 1.16 20.65 10.15
N GLN A 54 1.81 19.49 10.04
CA GLN A 54 1.40 18.27 10.71
C GLN A 54 1.48 18.43 12.24
N ARG A 55 2.57 19.00 12.76
CA ARG A 55 2.75 19.27 14.19
C ARG A 55 1.66 20.18 14.74
N ARG A 56 1.37 21.30 14.08
CA ARG A 56 0.29 22.24 14.47
C ARG A 56 -1.09 21.59 14.44
N PHE A 57 -1.35 20.75 13.45
CA PHE A 57 -2.62 20.02 13.37
C PHE A 57 -2.75 19.05 14.55
N LEU A 58 -1.70 18.29 14.86
CA LEU A 58 -1.70 17.36 15.99
C LEU A 58 -1.75 18.06 17.35
N ASP A 59 -1.14 19.24 17.48
CA ASP A 59 -1.27 20.08 18.67
C ASP A 59 -2.73 20.46 18.95
N SER A 60 -3.57 20.56 17.91
CA SER A 60 -5.01 20.83 18.09
C SER A 60 -5.82 19.62 18.55
N MET A 61 -5.24 18.42 18.50
CA MET A 61 -5.91 17.16 18.88
C MET A 61 -5.99 16.99 20.41
N SER A 62 -6.44 15.80 20.85
CA SER A 62 -6.63 15.48 22.26
C SER A 62 -5.34 15.60 23.08
N ALA A 63 -5.46 15.84 24.38
CA ALA A 63 -4.31 15.96 25.29
C ALA A 63 -3.37 14.74 25.24
N TYR A 64 -3.91 13.55 25.01
CA TYR A 64 -3.12 12.33 24.80
C TYR A 64 -2.23 12.41 23.56
N VAL A 65 -2.74 12.93 22.43
CA VAL A 65 -1.96 13.09 21.20
C VAL A 65 -0.86 14.12 21.38
N ARG A 66 -1.13 15.23 22.10
CA ARG A 66 -0.14 16.29 22.37
C ARG A 66 1.11 15.78 23.09
N GLN A 67 0.98 14.81 23.99
CA GLN A 67 2.13 14.21 24.69
C GLN A 67 3.13 13.56 23.72
N PHE A 68 2.67 13.04 22.57
CA PHE A 68 3.56 12.50 21.54
C PHE A 68 4.15 13.61 20.67
N VAL A 69 3.40 14.69 20.44
CA VAL A 69 3.88 15.84 19.65
C VAL A 69 5.05 16.54 20.35
N GLU A 70 5.05 16.60 21.68
CA GLU A 70 6.18 17.15 22.45
C GLU A 70 7.50 16.39 22.26
N GLN A 71 7.43 15.12 21.85
CA GLN A 71 8.61 14.30 21.56
C GLN A 71 9.12 14.47 20.12
N LEU A 72 8.31 15.08 19.23
CA LEU A 72 8.73 15.37 17.87
C LEU A 72 9.77 16.49 17.86
N ALA A 73 10.82 16.30 17.07
CA ALA A 73 11.77 17.37 16.82
C ALA A 73 11.05 18.54 16.14
N ARG A 74 11.21 19.75 16.69
CA ARG A 74 10.73 20.97 16.03
C ARG A 74 11.73 21.34 14.92
N PRO A 75 11.25 21.68 13.71
CA PRO A 75 12.11 22.21 12.68
C PRO A 75 12.82 23.48 13.14
N ASP A 76 14.09 23.68 12.75
CA ASP A 76 14.87 24.87 13.09
C ASP A 76 14.44 26.05 12.22
N VAL A 77 13.58 26.90 12.80
CA VAL A 77 13.03 28.11 12.17
C VAL A 77 12.59 29.11 13.23
N ASP A 78 12.74 30.41 12.95
CA ASP A 78 12.32 31.46 13.89
C ASP A 78 10.80 31.64 13.91
N LEU A 79 10.18 31.73 12.73
CA LEU A 79 8.74 31.92 12.61
C LEU A 79 8.20 31.33 11.30
N ILE A 80 7.07 30.64 11.41
CA ILE A 80 6.19 30.34 10.29
C ILE A 80 4.79 30.87 10.60
N ALA A 81 4.33 31.87 9.86
CA ALA A 81 3.00 32.46 9.99
C ALA A 81 2.11 32.11 8.78
N GLY A 82 0.80 32.07 8.98
CA GLY A 82 -0.17 31.79 7.91
C GLY A 82 -0.23 30.32 7.45
N LEU A 83 0.42 29.37 8.13
CA LEU A 83 0.43 27.96 7.68
C LEU A 83 -0.95 27.29 7.85
N PRO A 84 -1.62 26.84 6.77
CA PRO A 84 -2.88 26.08 6.85
C PRO A 84 -2.65 24.63 7.30
N PRO A 85 -3.71 23.84 7.53
CA PRO A 85 -3.58 22.39 7.64
C PRO A 85 -2.89 21.80 6.40
N THR A 86 -1.91 20.94 6.60
CA THR A 86 -1.04 20.46 5.51
C THR A 86 -1.21 18.97 5.24
N VAL A 87 -1.23 18.60 3.96
CA VAL A 87 -1.26 17.20 3.50
C VAL A 87 -0.11 16.95 2.54
N SER A 88 0.71 15.92 2.80
CA SER A 88 1.77 15.50 1.87
C SER A 88 1.30 14.41 0.90
N ILE A 89 1.75 14.51 -0.34
CA ILE A 89 1.58 13.50 -1.40
C ILE A 89 2.97 13.15 -1.93
N GLU A 90 3.66 12.26 -1.23
CA GLU A 90 4.98 11.75 -1.62
C GLU A 90 4.89 10.38 -2.30
N GLN A 91 5.98 9.97 -2.95
CA GLN A 91 6.06 8.68 -3.63
C GLN A 91 6.23 7.48 -2.68
N ASN A 92 6.76 7.71 -1.47
CA ASN A 92 7.23 6.64 -0.57
C ASN A 92 6.47 6.54 0.77
N THR A 93 5.64 7.51 1.14
CA THR A 93 4.86 7.43 2.39
C THR A 93 3.60 6.59 2.21
N SER A 94 3.57 5.45 2.89
CA SER A 94 2.49 4.45 3.00
C SER A 94 2.04 3.78 1.69
N ARG A 95 2.78 2.77 1.25
CA ARG A 95 2.21 1.74 0.37
C ARG A 95 1.16 0.97 1.19
N GLY A 96 -0.07 0.90 0.70
CA GLY A 96 -1.12 0.13 1.38
C GLY A 96 -0.68 -1.32 1.62
N GLY A 97 -1.13 -1.93 2.72
CA GLY A 97 -0.80 -3.32 3.07
C GLY A 97 -1.33 -4.33 2.03
N GLY A 98 -0.94 -5.60 2.16
CA GLY A 98 -1.22 -6.63 1.15
C GLY A 98 -2.69 -6.84 0.76
N LYS A 99 -3.65 -6.40 1.58
CA LYS A 99 -5.09 -6.44 1.27
C LYS A 99 -5.60 -5.21 0.51
N SER A 100 -4.81 -4.15 0.42
CA SER A 100 -5.21 -2.89 -0.20
C SER A 100 -5.29 -3.02 -1.72
N THR A 101 -6.35 -2.49 -2.30
CA THR A 101 -6.58 -2.44 -3.75
C THR A 101 -6.76 -0.99 -4.20
N VAL A 102 -6.73 -0.77 -5.52
CA VAL A 102 -7.08 0.52 -6.13
C VAL A 102 -8.43 1.02 -5.58
N ALA A 103 -9.42 0.14 -5.46
CA ALA A 103 -10.75 0.50 -4.99
C ALA A 103 -10.83 0.83 -3.49
N THR A 104 -9.98 0.22 -2.64
CA THR A 104 -9.97 0.57 -1.20
C THR A 104 -9.26 1.88 -0.93
N VAL A 105 -8.13 2.14 -1.60
CA VAL A 105 -7.36 3.39 -1.38
C VAL A 105 -8.11 4.62 -1.90
N THR A 106 -8.92 4.44 -2.95
CA THR A 106 -9.77 5.50 -3.52
C THR A 106 -11.13 5.61 -2.84
N GLU A 107 -11.36 4.78 -1.82
CA GLU A 107 -12.60 4.65 -1.07
C GLU A 107 -13.85 4.26 -1.88
N VAL A 108 -13.78 4.15 -3.21
CA VAL A 108 -14.91 3.75 -4.07
C VAL A 108 -15.48 2.39 -3.66
N TYR A 109 -14.65 1.49 -3.13
CA TYR A 109 -15.09 0.19 -2.65
C TYR A 109 -16.05 0.28 -1.45
N HIS A 110 -15.99 1.34 -0.63
CA HIS A 110 -16.92 1.53 0.49
C HIS A 110 -18.35 1.72 -0.02
N PHE A 111 -18.51 2.57 -1.04
CA PHE A 111 -19.79 2.82 -1.68
C PHE A 111 -20.29 1.61 -2.48
N ILE A 112 -19.41 0.89 -3.18
CA ILE A 112 -19.76 -0.34 -3.90
C ILE A 112 -20.31 -1.39 -2.91
N ARG A 113 -19.63 -1.64 -1.78
CA ARG A 113 -20.10 -2.59 -0.77
C ARG A 113 -21.46 -2.19 -0.20
N LEU A 114 -21.67 -0.90 0.05
CA LEU A 114 -22.95 -0.39 0.53
C LEU A 114 -24.06 -0.60 -0.50
N LEU A 115 -23.77 -0.33 -1.78
CA LEU A 115 -24.71 -0.54 -2.89
C LEU A 115 -25.13 -2.02 -2.98
N PHE A 116 -24.18 -2.95 -3.00
CA PHE A 116 -24.44 -4.38 -3.07
C PHE A 116 -25.18 -4.91 -1.83
N ALA A 117 -24.84 -4.43 -0.63
CA ALA A 117 -25.53 -4.85 0.60
C ALA A 117 -27.00 -4.39 0.63
N ARG A 118 -27.30 -3.20 0.10
CA ARG A 118 -28.65 -2.62 0.16
C ARG A 118 -29.55 -3.01 -1.01
N LEU A 119 -28.99 -3.16 -2.21
CA LEU A 119 -29.75 -3.35 -3.45
C LEU A 119 -29.43 -4.67 -4.17
N GLY A 120 -28.41 -5.42 -3.74
CA GLY A 120 -28.05 -6.68 -4.35
C GLY A 120 -29.06 -7.79 -4.03
N THR A 121 -29.37 -8.60 -5.04
CA THR A 121 -30.13 -9.84 -4.88
C THR A 121 -29.17 -10.96 -4.48
N GLN A 122 -29.46 -11.62 -3.37
CA GLN A 122 -28.66 -12.74 -2.88
C GLN A 122 -28.99 -14.01 -3.67
N TYR A 123 -27.97 -14.75 -4.11
CA TYR A 123 -28.15 -16.07 -4.72
C TYR A 123 -27.47 -17.14 -3.87
N CYS A 124 -27.99 -18.36 -3.96
CA CYS A 124 -27.33 -19.51 -3.40
C CYS A 124 -26.02 -19.81 -4.18
N PRO A 125 -24.85 -19.90 -3.51
CA PRO A 125 -23.58 -20.15 -4.20
C PRO A 125 -23.53 -21.54 -4.85
N ASP A 126 -24.27 -22.50 -4.31
CA ASP A 126 -24.26 -23.90 -4.78
C ASP A 126 -25.31 -24.16 -5.86
N CYS A 127 -26.47 -23.51 -5.77
CA CYS A 127 -27.61 -23.75 -6.67
C CYS A 127 -27.77 -22.66 -7.74
N HIS A 128 -27.13 -21.50 -7.57
CA HIS A 128 -27.24 -20.33 -8.44
C HIS A 128 -28.69 -19.84 -8.66
N LEU A 129 -29.58 -20.10 -7.71
CA LEU A 129 -30.95 -19.60 -7.68
C LEU A 129 -31.07 -18.41 -6.74
N PRO A 130 -31.95 -17.43 -7.06
CA PRO A 130 -32.21 -16.31 -6.16
C PRO A 130 -32.76 -16.83 -4.83
N VAL A 131 -32.32 -16.20 -3.76
CA VAL A 131 -32.79 -16.49 -2.41
C VAL A 131 -34.16 -15.83 -2.24
N GLU A 132 -35.15 -16.63 -1.85
CA GLU A 132 -36.56 -16.25 -1.73
C GLU A 132 -37.07 -16.52 -0.31
N ALA A 133 -38.25 -15.99 0.01
CA ALA A 133 -38.93 -16.35 1.26
C ALA A 133 -39.36 -17.83 1.23
N GLN A 134 -39.26 -18.51 2.37
CA GLN A 134 -39.77 -19.86 2.58
C GLN A 134 -40.82 -19.88 3.70
N THR A 135 -41.69 -20.87 3.65
CA THR A 135 -42.69 -21.07 4.70
C THR A 135 -42.07 -21.66 5.97
N ARG A 136 -42.69 -21.40 7.12
CA ARG A 136 -42.26 -21.98 8.41
C ARG A 136 -42.27 -23.50 8.40
N ASP A 137 -43.19 -24.12 7.66
CA ASP A 137 -43.26 -25.58 7.54
C ASP A 137 -42.10 -26.16 6.73
N GLU A 138 -41.62 -25.46 5.69
CA GLU A 138 -40.43 -25.85 4.91
C GLU A 138 -39.14 -25.71 5.75
N MET A 139 -39.04 -24.63 6.54
CA MET A 139 -37.94 -24.45 7.49
C MET A 139 -37.92 -25.58 8.53
N ARG A 140 -39.09 -25.95 9.08
CA ARG A 140 -39.22 -27.07 10.01
C ARG A 140 -38.75 -28.39 9.37
N ALA A 141 -39.20 -28.70 8.16
CA ALA A 141 -38.79 -29.93 7.47
C ALA A 141 -37.27 -29.99 7.26
N THR A 142 -36.64 -28.85 6.96
CA THR A 142 -35.18 -28.73 6.82
C THR A 142 -34.46 -28.97 8.14
N LEU A 143 -34.95 -28.41 9.24
CA LEU A 143 -34.40 -28.62 10.58
C LEU A 143 -34.55 -30.08 11.04
N GLU A 144 -35.67 -30.71 10.76
CA GLU A 144 -35.88 -32.13 11.06
C GLU A 144 -34.95 -33.04 10.26
N ALA A 145 -34.74 -32.75 8.97
CA ALA A 145 -33.79 -33.47 8.13
C ALA A 145 -32.35 -33.31 8.66
N ALA A 146 -31.94 -32.09 9.02
CA ALA A 146 -30.63 -31.83 9.60
C ALA A 146 -30.43 -32.55 10.95
N ALA A 147 -31.47 -32.63 11.79
CA ALA A 147 -31.42 -33.36 13.05
C ALA A 147 -31.32 -34.89 12.87
N ARG A 148 -31.87 -35.46 11.77
CA ARG A 148 -31.66 -36.88 11.44
C ARG A 148 -30.21 -37.19 11.09
N GLU A 149 -29.55 -36.28 10.38
CA GLU A 149 -28.17 -36.45 9.93
C GLU A 149 -27.15 -36.15 11.05
N ARG A 150 -27.37 -35.08 11.81
CA ARG A 150 -26.39 -34.52 12.77
C ARG A 150 -26.68 -34.85 14.22
N GLY A 151 -27.83 -35.46 14.51
CA GLY A 151 -28.30 -35.74 15.86
C GLY A 151 -28.99 -34.53 16.49
N GLU A 152 -28.79 -34.35 17.80
CA GLU A 152 -29.42 -33.26 18.55
C GLU A 152 -28.98 -31.88 18.06
N LEU A 153 -29.95 -31.02 17.79
CA LEU A 153 -29.76 -29.62 17.40
C LEU A 153 -30.30 -28.69 18.48
N THR A 154 -29.52 -27.65 18.79
CA THR A 154 -29.94 -26.55 19.67
C THR A 154 -30.32 -25.34 18.83
N LEU A 155 -31.55 -24.88 18.97
CA LEU A 155 -32.07 -23.71 18.30
C LEU A 155 -31.72 -22.45 19.09
N LEU A 156 -31.19 -21.45 18.38
CA LEU A 156 -30.66 -20.21 18.93
C LEU A 156 -31.28 -19.02 18.20
N ALA A 157 -31.55 -17.94 18.93
CA ALA A 157 -32.00 -16.67 18.36
C ALA A 157 -30.87 -15.64 18.41
N PRO A 158 -30.35 -15.15 17.26
CA PRO A 158 -29.32 -14.12 17.24
C PRO A 158 -29.89 -12.77 17.69
N VAL A 159 -29.45 -12.28 18.85
CA VAL A 159 -29.90 -10.99 19.41
C VAL A 159 -28.86 -9.89 19.23
N VAL A 160 -27.57 -10.24 19.25
CA VAL A 160 -26.48 -9.32 18.92
C VAL A 160 -25.61 -9.96 17.88
N ARG A 161 -25.29 -9.19 16.84
CA ARG A 161 -24.33 -9.60 15.82
C ARG A 161 -23.31 -8.50 15.63
N ASN A 162 -22.05 -8.83 15.88
CA ASN A 162 -20.90 -8.01 15.57
C ASN A 162 -20.97 -6.57 16.13
N ARG A 163 -21.42 -6.41 17.39
CA ARG A 163 -21.54 -5.09 18.05
C ARG A 163 -20.66 -5.00 19.29
N LYS A 164 -20.04 -3.83 19.48
CA LYS A 164 -19.27 -3.50 20.68
C LYS A 164 -20.18 -3.19 21.86
N GLY A 165 -19.79 -3.61 23.05
CA GLY A 165 -20.53 -3.31 24.28
C GLY A 165 -20.42 -4.40 25.33
N PHE A 166 -20.79 -4.05 26.57
CA PHE A 166 -20.84 -5.02 27.68
C PHE A 166 -21.98 -6.03 27.50
N HIS A 167 -23.07 -5.60 26.87
CA HIS A 167 -24.29 -6.39 26.59
C HIS A 167 -24.89 -7.11 27.81
N SER A 168 -24.58 -6.67 29.03
CA SER A 168 -25.08 -7.26 30.28
C SER A 168 -26.61 -7.24 30.38
N GLU A 169 -27.24 -6.20 29.84
CA GLU A 169 -28.70 -6.02 29.78
C GLU A 169 -29.41 -7.16 29.03
N ILE A 170 -28.72 -7.83 28.10
CA ILE A 170 -29.28 -8.92 27.30
C ILE A 170 -29.44 -10.18 28.14
N ALA A 171 -28.51 -10.43 29.08
CA ALA A 171 -28.65 -11.53 30.00
C ALA A 171 -29.78 -11.33 31.01
N ASP A 172 -29.96 -10.10 31.49
CA ASP A 172 -31.09 -9.76 32.35
C ASP A 172 -32.41 -9.83 31.59
N TRP A 173 -32.44 -9.37 30.33
CA TRP A 173 -33.61 -9.52 29.46
C TRP A 173 -33.95 -10.99 29.22
N ALA A 174 -32.96 -11.81 28.86
CA ALA A 174 -33.14 -13.23 28.59
C ALA A 174 -33.68 -13.97 29.83
N ARG A 175 -33.12 -13.69 31.01
CA ARG A 175 -33.56 -14.24 32.29
C ARG A 175 -35.01 -13.86 32.60
N LYS A 176 -35.39 -12.58 32.42
CA LYS A 176 -36.76 -12.09 32.65
C LYS A 176 -37.79 -12.74 31.72
N HIS A 177 -37.38 -13.15 30.51
CA HIS A 177 -38.23 -13.82 29.54
C HIS A 177 -38.15 -15.36 29.61
N GLY A 178 -37.51 -15.90 30.65
CA GLY A 178 -37.49 -17.34 30.94
C GLY A 178 -36.46 -18.15 30.14
N TYR A 179 -35.50 -17.51 29.50
CA TYR A 179 -34.37 -18.19 28.86
C TYR A 179 -33.26 -18.42 29.89
N SER A 180 -32.81 -19.66 30.03
CA SER A 180 -31.81 -20.05 31.03
C SER A 180 -30.36 -19.92 30.52
N GLU A 181 -30.14 -20.04 29.22
CA GLU A 181 -28.80 -20.04 28.61
C GLU A 181 -28.66 -19.00 27.49
N LEU A 182 -27.43 -18.51 27.33
CA LEU A 182 -26.97 -17.70 26.20
C LEU A 182 -25.74 -18.35 25.60
N ARG A 183 -25.47 -18.04 24.34
CA ARG A 183 -24.18 -18.28 23.70
C ARG A 183 -23.61 -16.93 23.30
N ALA A 184 -22.38 -16.62 23.72
CA ALA A 184 -21.67 -15.42 23.29
C ALA A 184 -20.26 -15.77 22.82
N ASP A 185 -19.87 -15.28 21.64
CA ASP A 185 -18.60 -15.56 20.97
C ASP A 185 -18.25 -17.07 20.92
N GLY A 186 -19.27 -17.90 20.70
CA GLY A 186 -19.14 -19.35 20.67
C GLY A 186 -19.10 -20.05 22.03
N ARG A 187 -19.06 -19.31 23.15
CA ARG A 187 -19.06 -19.85 24.52
C ARG A 187 -20.46 -19.82 25.13
N TRP A 188 -20.77 -20.79 25.97
CA TRP A 188 -22.07 -20.93 26.62
C TRP A 188 -22.05 -20.25 27.99
N PHE A 189 -23.11 -19.51 28.30
CA PHE A 189 -23.28 -18.78 29.55
C PHE A 189 -24.63 -19.09 30.17
N ASP A 190 -24.63 -19.25 31.49
CA ASP A 190 -25.85 -19.33 32.28
C ASP A 190 -26.35 -17.91 32.55
N THR A 191 -27.60 -17.63 32.17
CA THR A 191 -28.23 -16.33 32.40
C THR A 191 -28.37 -16.00 33.88
N ALA A 192 -28.34 -16.98 34.80
CA ALA A 192 -28.38 -16.73 36.24
C ALA A 192 -27.05 -16.19 36.81
N GLN A 193 -25.95 -16.33 36.07
CA GLN A 193 -24.63 -15.87 36.50
C GLN A 193 -24.32 -14.45 35.99
N PRO A 194 -23.34 -13.74 36.60
CA PRO A 194 -22.90 -12.45 36.11
C PRO A 194 -22.36 -12.55 34.68
N PHE A 195 -22.99 -11.84 33.75
CA PHE A 195 -22.62 -11.80 32.34
C PHE A 195 -22.09 -10.42 31.96
N ARG A 196 -20.83 -10.37 31.51
CA ARG A 196 -20.18 -9.13 31.06
C ARG A 196 -19.14 -9.44 29.99
N LEU A 197 -19.27 -8.79 28.85
CA LEU A 197 -18.32 -8.87 27.74
C LEU A 197 -17.37 -7.66 27.73
N ASP A 198 -16.43 -7.62 26.79
CA ASP A 198 -15.48 -6.51 26.66
C ASP A 198 -16.14 -5.34 25.92
N ARG A 199 -16.13 -4.13 26.50
CA ARG A 199 -16.76 -2.96 25.88
C ARG A 199 -16.21 -2.64 24.50
N PHE A 200 -14.92 -2.90 24.25
CA PHE A 200 -14.22 -2.41 23.07
C PHE A 200 -14.10 -3.46 21.95
N LYS A 201 -14.52 -4.71 22.22
CA LYS A 201 -14.54 -5.79 21.24
C LYS A 201 -15.94 -5.99 20.67
N GLU A 202 -15.99 -6.42 19.41
CA GLU A 202 -17.25 -6.80 18.78
C GLU A 202 -17.65 -8.19 19.28
N HIS A 203 -18.94 -8.36 19.60
CA HIS A 203 -19.48 -9.59 20.16
C HIS A 203 -20.66 -10.10 19.35
N ASP A 204 -20.79 -11.43 19.30
CA ASP A 204 -21.97 -12.14 18.81
C ASP A 204 -22.67 -12.81 20.00
N ILE A 205 -23.98 -12.58 20.15
CA ILE A 205 -24.78 -13.13 21.25
C ILE A 205 -26.04 -13.76 20.68
N GLU A 206 -26.24 -15.03 21.03
CA GLU A 206 -27.42 -15.81 20.70
C GLU A 206 -28.13 -16.30 21.97
N VAL A 207 -29.45 -16.12 22.03
CA VAL A 207 -30.30 -16.67 23.09
C VAL A 207 -30.62 -18.12 22.79
N VAL A 208 -30.50 -19.00 23.78
CA VAL A 208 -30.82 -20.42 23.61
C VAL A 208 -32.32 -20.62 23.79
N ILE A 209 -32.99 -21.07 22.72
CA ILE A 209 -34.45 -21.24 22.72
C ILE A 209 -34.84 -22.64 23.18
N GLY A 210 -34.12 -23.67 22.71
CA GLY A 210 -34.34 -25.06 23.11
C GLY A 210 -33.60 -26.05 22.21
N SER A 211 -33.54 -27.32 22.63
CA SER A 211 -32.93 -28.40 21.85
C SER A 211 -33.98 -29.39 21.36
N PHE A 212 -33.69 -30.08 20.25
CA PHE A 212 -34.56 -31.13 19.73
C PHE A 212 -33.77 -32.22 19.01
N VAL A 213 -34.37 -33.40 18.93
CA VAL A 213 -33.90 -34.55 18.15
C VAL A 213 -34.97 -34.98 17.14
N ALA A 214 -34.54 -35.50 16.00
CA ALA A 214 -35.49 -36.08 15.04
C ALA A 214 -36.13 -37.36 15.61
N GLY A 215 -37.45 -37.48 15.50
CA GLY A 215 -38.15 -38.71 15.87
C GLY A 215 -37.90 -39.82 14.83
N PRO A 216 -37.73 -41.10 15.25
CA PRO A 216 -37.68 -42.22 14.31
C PRO A 216 -39.05 -42.37 13.62
N GLY A 217 -39.19 -41.85 12.40
CA GLY A 217 -40.41 -41.92 11.61
C GLY A 217 -41.58 -41.02 12.06
N GLY A 218 -41.37 -40.13 13.03
CA GLY A 218 -42.40 -39.23 13.60
C GLY A 218 -41.91 -37.79 13.83
N PRO A 219 -42.74 -36.90 14.41
CA PRO A 219 -42.37 -35.49 14.65
C PRO A 219 -41.16 -35.37 15.59
N ALA A 220 -40.36 -34.30 15.42
CA ALA A 220 -39.21 -34.04 16.27
C ALA A 220 -39.61 -33.95 17.76
N LYS A 221 -38.79 -34.56 18.62
CA LYS A 221 -38.97 -34.52 20.07
C LYS A 221 -38.06 -33.43 20.65
N VAL A 222 -38.65 -32.49 21.36
CA VAL A 222 -37.92 -31.45 22.10
C VAL A 222 -37.21 -32.11 23.28
N THR A 223 -35.94 -31.77 23.46
CA THR A 223 -35.10 -32.25 24.56
C THR A 223 -34.84 -31.10 25.52
N GLU A 224 -35.00 -31.34 26.82
CA GLU A 224 -34.53 -30.40 27.82
C GLU A 224 -33.01 -30.46 27.88
N ARG A 225 -32.39 -29.32 27.57
CA ARG A 225 -30.95 -29.16 27.75
C ARG A 225 -30.71 -28.95 29.25
N THR A 226 -30.45 -30.04 29.97
CA THR A 226 -30.01 -29.95 31.37
C THR A 226 -28.64 -29.27 31.39
N SER A 227 -28.58 -28.07 31.98
CA SER A 227 -27.37 -27.24 32.07
C SER A 227 -26.22 -28.06 32.68
N THR A 228 -25.31 -28.54 31.84
CA THR A 228 -24.11 -29.30 32.29
C THR A 228 -23.06 -28.39 32.94
N LEU A 229 -23.30 -27.08 32.99
CA LEU A 229 -22.39 -26.07 33.53
C LEU A 229 -22.41 -25.94 35.07
N GLY A 230 -23.24 -26.69 35.78
CA GLY A 230 -23.27 -26.64 37.24
C GLY A 230 -23.98 -27.80 37.93
N ARG A 231 -23.36 -28.99 37.97
CA ARG A 231 -23.43 -30.02 39.05
C ARG A 231 -22.91 -31.37 38.56
N ARG A 232 -21.64 -31.67 38.85
CA ARG A 232 -21.24 -33.05 39.17
C ARG A 232 -21.56 -33.26 40.65
N ASN A 233 -22.21 -34.38 40.96
CA ASN A 233 -22.68 -34.85 42.28
C ASN A 233 -24.06 -34.36 42.75
N LYS A 234 -25.11 -35.10 42.36
CA LYS A 234 -25.95 -35.81 43.33
C LYS A 234 -26.73 -36.92 42.63
N LYS A 235 -26.53 -38.17 43.06
CA LYS A 235 -27.51 -39.24 42.86
C LYS A 235 -28.77 -38.84 43.62
N THR A 236 -29.85 -38.55 42.92
CA THR A 236 -31.19 -38.63 43.48
C THR A 236 -32.05 -39.43 42.52
N SER A 237 -32.85 -40.27 43.16
CA SER A 237 -33.72 -41.32 42.66
C SER A 237 -34.76 -40.83 41.66
N ALA A 238 -35.30 -41.82 40.95
CA ALA A 238 -36.42 -41.76 40.05
C ALA A 238 -37.68 -41.11 40.66
N ASP A 239 -38.58 -40.76 39.74
CA ASP A 239 -39.94 -40.22 39.91
C ASP A 239 -40.05 -38.75 40.32
N GLU A 240 -40.15 -37.90 39.29
CA GLU A 240 -41.25 -36.94 39.12
C GLU A 240 -41.15 -36.31 37.73
N THR A 241 -41.82 -36.92 36.76
CA THR A 241 -41.99 -36.35 35.42
C THR A 241 -43.03 -35.24 35.51
N ILE A 242 -42.61 -34.02 35.86
CA ILE A 242 -43.44 -32.84 35.64
C ILE A 242 -43.48 -32.61 34.12
N SER A 243 -44.56 -33.07 33.51
CA SER A 243 -44.93 -32.81 32.11
C SER A 243 -45.06 -31.30 31.88
N ALA A 244 -43.97 -30.62 31.53
CA ALA A 244 -44.04 -29.33 30.86
C ALA A 244 -44.83 -29.50 29.55
N PRO A 245 -45.71 -28.54 29.18
CA PRO A 245 -46.49 -28.67 27.96
C PRO A 245 -45.55 -28.89 26.79
N ALA A 246 -45.82 -29.93 25.99
CA ALA A 246 -45.00 -30.37 24.89
C ALA A 246 -44.83 -29.22 23.88
N ARG A 247 -43.79 -28.40 24.05
CA ARG A 247 -43.41 -27.41 23.04
C ARG A 247 -43.07 -28.20 21.78
N GLY A 248 -43.91 -28.10 20.77
CA GLY A 248 -43.59 -28.67 19.47
C GLY A 248 -42.40 -27.92 18.86
N LEU A 249 -41.66 -28.57 17.94
CA LEU A 249 -40.60 -27.88 17.17
C LEU A 249 -41.12 -26.59 16.48
N ARG A 250 -42.41 -26.54 16.13
CA ARG A 250 -43.05 -25.32 15.59
C ARG A 250 -42.97 -24.13 16.55
N GLU A 251 -43.27 -24.33 17.83
CA GLU A 251 -43.24 -23.24 18.83
C GLU A 251 -41.81 -22.77 19.09
N LEU A 252 -40.84 -23.68 19.11
CA LEU A 252 -39.42 -23.29 19.22
C LEU A 252 -38.98 -22.47 18.01
N ILE A 253 -39.38 -22.86 16.80
CA ILE A 253 -39.08 -22.09 15.57
C ILE A 253 -39.72 -20.71 15.63
N GLU A 254 -40.98 -20.62 16.07
CA GLU A 254 -41.68 -19.34 16.19
C GLU A 254 -41.01 -18.41 17.18
N GLN A 255 -40.69 -18.90 18.38
CA GLN A 255 -39.95 -18.15 19.39
C GLN A 255 -38.56 -17.73 18.90
N ALA A 256 -37.83 -18.62 18.22
CA ALA A 256 -36.51 -18.28 17.71
C ALA A 256 -36.53 -17.20 16.63
N LEU A 257 -37.53 -17.25 15.74
CA LEU A 257 -37.72 -16.23 14.71
C LEU A 257 -38.21 -14.90 15.30
N GLU A 258 -39.07 -14.92 16.32
CA GLU A 258 -39.55 -13.70 16.97
C GLU A 258 -38.41 -12.96 17.69
N VAL A 259 -37.66 -13.68 18.53
CA VAL A 259 -36.50 -13.12 19.26
C VAL A 259 -35.36 -12.74 18.32
N GLY A 260 -35.13 -13.54 17.27
CA GLY A 260 -34.06 -13.31 16.28
C GLY A 260 -34.48 -12.43 15.10
N HIS A 261 -35.63 -11.75 15.18
CA HIS A 261 -36.17 -10.86 14.14
C HIS A 261 -36.17 -11.46 12.71
N GLY A 262 -36.72 -12.66 12.57
CA GLY A 262 -36.87 -13.39 11.29
C GLY A 262 -35.70 -14.32 10.95
N VAL A 263 -34.71 -14.45 11.84
CA VAL A 263 -33.56 -15.36 11.70
C VAL A 263 -33.44 -16.24 12.93
N ALA A 264 -33.18 -17.53 12.73
CA ALA A 264 -32.84 -18.49 13.78
C ALA A 264 -31.57 -19.25 13.38
N PHE A 265 -30.78 -19.68 14.35
CA PHE A 265 -29.66 -20.59 14.10
C PHE A 265 -29.91 -21.95 14.72
N ALA A 266 -29.33 -23.00 14.13
CA ALA A 266 -29.28 -24.32 14.73
C ALA A 266 -27.83 -24.76 14.88
N SER A 267 -27.42 -25.07 16.12
CA SER A 267 -26.09 -25.60 16.45
C SER A 267 -26.17 -27.10 16.71
N ASP A 268 -25.26 -27.87 16.12
CA ASP A 268 -25.07 -29.28 16.49
C ASP A 268 -24.14 -29.43 17.71
N ARG A 269 -23.99 -30.67 18.20
CA ARG A 269 -23.07 -31.01 19.31
C ARG A 269 -21.59 -30.76 19.01
N ARG A 270 -21.20 -30.64 17.72
CA ARG A 270 -19.84 -30.30 17.29
C ARG A 270 -19.62 -28.79 17.27
N GLY A 271 -20.66 -27.99 17.56
CA GLY A 271 -20.61 -26.55 17.58
C GLY A 271 -20.80 -25.90 16.22
N VAL A 272 -21.12 -26.66 15.17
CA VAL A 272 -21.38 -26.14 13.82
C VAL A 272 -22.75 -25.46 13.81
N VAL A 273 -22.77 -24.20 13.41
CA VAL A 273 -23.97 -23.37 13.39
C VAL A 273 -24.49 -23.23 11.96
N THR A 274 -25.77 -23.50 11.77
CA THR A 274 -26.50 -23.31 10.51
C THR A 274 -27.52 -22.20 10.64
N ILE A 275 -27.69 -21.40 9.59
CA ILE A 275 -28.64 -20.28 9.55
C ILE A 275 -29.97 -20.76 8.97
N HIS A 276 -31.07 -20.30 9.55
CA HIS A 276 -32.45 -20.57 9.13
C HIS A 276 -33.25 -19.25 9.14
N SER A 277 -33.96 -18.95 8.07
CA SER A 277 -34.75 -17.71 7.95
C SER A 277 -35.99 -17.94 7.10
N THR A 278 -37.10 -17.28 7.43
CA THR A 278 -38.32 -17.28 6.60
C THR A 278 -38.22 -16.39 5.38
N ASP A 279 -37.33 -15.39 5.41
CA ASP A 279 -37.28 -14.39 4.34
C ASP A 279 -36.22 -14.73 3.29
N ARG A 280 -35.28 -15.62 3.64
CA ARG A 280 -34.06 -15.84 2.86
C ARG A 280 -33.63 -17.31 2.84
N ALA A 281 -34.19 -18.10 1.94
CA ALA A 281 -33.75 -19.46 1.66
C ALA A 281 -33.62 -19.77 0.16
N CYS A 282 -32.72 -20.69 -0.16
CA CYS A 282 -32.61 -21.24 -1.50
C CYS A 282 -33.82 -22.14 -1.79
N PRO A 283 -34.56 -21.94 -2.89
CA PRO A 283 -35.74 -22.76 -3.20
C PRO A 283 -35.40 -24.23 -3.51
N LYS A 284 -34.16 -24.51 -3.95
CA LYS A 284 -33.70 -25.87 -4.31
C LYS A 284 -33.08 -26.63 -3.13
N CYS A 285 -32.03 -26.09 -2.53
CA CYS A 285 -31.31 -26.79 -1.45
C CYS A 285 -31.78 -26.41 -0.04
N ARG A 286 -32.73 -25.47 0.09
CA ARG A 286 -33.31 -25.01 1.37
C ARG A 286 -32.32 -24.41 2.38
N ARG A 287 -31.05 -24.24 1.99
CA ARG A 287 -30.06 -23.47 2.75
C ARG A 287 -30.58 -22.04 2.96
N SER A 288 -30.63 -21.59 4.21
CA SER A 288 -31.01 -20.21 4.52
C SER A 288 -29.79 -19.30 4.66
N PHE A 289 -30.03 -18.00 4.50
CA PHE A 289 -29.00 -16.97 4.50
C PHE A 289 -29.39 -15.82 5.43
N GLY A 290 -28.40 -15.16 6.01
CA GLY A 290 -28.61 -13.95 6.80
C GLY A 290 -28.88 -12.71 5.94
N PRO A 291 -29.29 -11.59 6.55
CA PRO A 291 -29.34 -10.30 5.87
C PRO A 291 -27.94 -9.90 5.38
N LEU A 292 -27.89 -9.22 4.23
CA LEU A 292 -26.63 -8.71 3.68
C LEU A 292 -26.17 -7.48 4.47
N ASP A 293 -24.92 -7.50 4.92
CA ASP A 293 -24.23 -6.37 5.54
C ASP A 293 -23.05 -5.91 4.68
N PRO A 294 -22.69 -4.61 4.63
CA PRO A 294 -21.49 -4.15 3.93
C PRO A 294 -20.20 -4.90 4.32
N LYS A 295 -20.10 -5.42 5.56
CA LYS A 295 -18.98 -6.26 6.02
C LYS A 295 -18.90 -7.60 5.28
N ASP A 296 -20.00 -8.15 4.78
CA ASP A 296 -19.99 -9.38 3.95
C ASP A 296 -19.21 -9.20 2.65
N PHE A 297 -19.13 -7.97 2.15
CA PHE A 297 -18.39 -7.61 0.94
C PHE A 297 -17.00 -7.04 1.26
N SER A 298 -16.53 -7.16 2.50
CA SER A 298 -15.23 -6.64 2.92
C SER A 298 -14.22 -7.77 3.08
N TYR A 299 -13.19 -7.81 2.22
CA TYR A 299 -12.04 -8.71 2.40
C TYR A 299 -11.08 -8.29 3.54
N ASN A 300 -11.35 -7.17 4.20
CA ASN A 300 -10.69 -6.77 5.45
C ASN A 300 -11.42 -7.26 6.71
N SER A 301 -12.62 -7.83 6.56
CA SER A 301 -13.40 -8.37 7.67
C SER A 301 -13.44 -9.90 7.60
N SER A 302 -13.39 -10.55 8.77
CA SER A 302 -13.56 -11.99 8.87
C SER A 302 -14.93 -12.47 8.36
N GLN A 303 -15.92 -11.57 8.36
CA GLN A 303 -17.25 -11.84 7.86
C GLN A 303 -17.29 -12.00 6.34
N GLY A 304 -16.51 -11.22 5.59
CA GLY A 304 -16.57 -11.19 4.12
C GLY A 304 -15.42 -11.91 3.41
N TRP A 305 -14.27 -12.07 4.06
CA TRP A 305 -13.08 -12.59 3.41
C TRP A 305 -13.20 -14.06 2.98
N CYS A 306 -12.42 -14.45 1.97
CA CYS A 306 -12.24 -15.86 1.63
C CYS A 306 -11.57 -16.59 2.81
N PRO A 307 -12.09 -17.73 3.31
CA PRO A 307 -11.50 -18.45 4.44
C PRO A 307 -10.07 -18.93 4.21
N LYS A 308 -9.71 -19.27 2.96
CA LYS A 308 -8.39 -19.81 2.61
C LYS A 308 -7.30 -18.74 2.56
N CYS A 309 -7.50 -17.69 1.78
CA CYS A 309 -6.51 -16.61 1.65
C CYS A 309 -6.74 -15.46 2.64
N ARG A 310 -7.76 -15.51 3.51
CA ARG A 310 -8.09 -14.46 4.49
C ARG A 310 -8.14 -13.05 3.90
N GLY A 311 -8.65 -12.94 2.67
CA GLY A 311 -8.86 -11.67 1.99
C GLY A 311 -7.66 -11.12 1.22
N PHE A 312 -6.55 -11.85 1.13
CA PHE A 312 -5.40 -11.45 0.31
C PHE A 312 -5.62 -11.71 -1.20
N GLY A 313 -6.41 -12.72 -1.55
CA GLY A 313 -6.63 -13.15 -2.95
C GLY A 313 -5.53 -14.04 -3.50
N GLU A 314 -4.36 -14.02 -2.87
CA GLU A 314 -3.17 -14.81 -3.19
C GLU A 314 -2.77 -15.63 -1.96
N LEU A 315 -2.08 -16.74 -2.19
CA LEU A 315 -1.39 -17.53 -1.19
C LEU A 315 0.12 -17.27 -1.31
N PHE A 316 0.78 -17.15 -0.18
CA PHE A 316 2.22 -16.96 -0.08
C PHE A 316 2.74 -17.84 1.05
N HIS A 317 3.89 -18.47 0.83
CA HIS A 317 4.54 -19.28 1.85
C HIS A 317 5.34 -18.34 2.76
N LEU A 318 4.98 -18.24 4.05
CA LEU A 318 5.87 -17.72 5.08
C LEU A 318 6.74 -18.90 5.54
N PRO A 319 8.04 -18.98 5.21
CA PRO A 319 8.94 -19.87 5.95
C PRO A 319 8.89 -19.45 7.42
N ASP A 320 8.88 -20.43 8.34
CA ASP A 320 8.68 -20.27 9.78
C ASP A 320 9.28 -18.98 10.36
N VAL A 321 8.50 -17.91 10.35
CA VAL A 321 8.75 -16.76 11.22
C VAL A 321 8.34 -17.26 12.60
N GLU A 322 9.32 -17.39 13.50
CA GLU A 322 9.11 -17.90 14.85
C GLU A 322 7.81 -17.35 15.45
N ARG A 323 6.94 -18.24 15.93
CA ARG A 323 5.66 -17.87 16.57
C ARG A 323 5.96 -16.95 17.76
N GLY A 324 5.85 -15.64 17.53
CA GLY A 324 6.26 -14.61 18.48
C GLY A 324 6.84 -13.34 17.85
N ALA A 325 7.15 -13.33 16.54
CA ALA A 325 7.64 -12.13 15.88
C ALA A 325 6.57 -11.03 15.77
N ASN A 326 6.98 -9.78 16.01
CA ASN A 326 6.12 -8.58 15.91
C ASN A 326 5.49 -8.45 14.53
N SER A 327 4.34 -7.75 14.44
CA SER A 327 3.64 -7.44 13.19
C SER A 327 4.58 -6.88 12.10
N ASP A 328 5.60 -6.12 12.52
CA ASP A 328 6.57 -5.49 11.62
C ASP A 328 7.56 -6.50 11.02
N ALA A 329 7.95 -7.52 11.77
CA ALA A 329 8.80 -8.60 11.25
C ALA A 329 8.04 -9.46 10.22
N ILE A 330 6.72 -9.60 10.42
CA ILE A 330 5.82 -10.18 9.44
C ILE A 330 5.81 -9.26 8.21
N GLU A 331 5.46 -7.97 8.29
CA GLU A 331 5.49 -7.07 7.11
C GLU A 331 6.86 -6.96 6.40
N GLU A 332 7.97 -6.97 7.13
CA GLU A 332 9.34 -6.88 6.59
C GLU A 332 9.70 -8.10 5.75
N SER A 333 9.20 -9.26 6.17
CA SER A 333 9.35 -10.54 5.50
C SER A 333 8.43 -10.65 4.26
N TRP A 334 7.24 -10.02 4.28
CA TRP A 334 6.28 -10.04 3.17
C TRP A 334 6.78 -9.42 1.86
N TRP A 335 7.69 -8.44 1.94
CA TRP A 335 8.28 -7.81 0.76
C TRP A 335 9.37 -8.66 0.09
N ARG A 336 10.05 -9.52 0.85
CA ARG A 336 11.13 -10.37 0.31
C ARG A 336 10.62 -11.52 -0.56
N TRP A 337 9.35 -11.88 -0.47
CA TRP A 337 8.76 -13.04 -1.15
C TRP A 337 7.68 -12.71 -2.18
N ALA A 338 7.75 -11.51 -2.77
CA ALA A 338 6.82 -11.08 -3.83
C ALA A 338 6.79 -12.02 -5.06
N ASN A 339 7.80 -12.87 -5.24
CA ASN A 339 7.95 -13.74 -6.41
C ASN A 339 7.36 -15.16 -6.25
N ASP A 340 6.87 -15.55 -5.07
CA ASP A 340 6.25 -16.87 -4.81
C ASP A 340 4.80 -16.71 -4.35
N ARG A 341 4.00 -16.01 -5.17
CA ARG A 341 2.57 -15.80 -4.91
C ARG A 341 1.76 -16.58 -5.91
N GLU A 342 0.87 -17.41 -5.39
CA GLU A 342 -0.07 -18.17 -6.19
C GLU A 342 -1.46 -17.59 -6.01
N GLU A 343 -2.21 -17.46 -7.11
CA GLU A 343 -3.60 -17.05 -7.03
C GLU A 343 -4.38 -18.05 -6.15
N CYS A 344 -5.19 -17.54 -5.22
CA CYS A 344 -5.94 -18.41 -4.32
C CYS A 344 -6.93 -19.27 -5.13
N PRO A 345 -6.86 -20.61 -5.08
CA PRO A 345 -7.70 -21.46 -5.90
C PRO A 345 -9.17 -21.49 -5.47
N ASP A 346 -9.50 -21.05 -4.25
CA ASP A 346 -10.89 -21.06 -3.75
C ASP A 346 -11.66 -19.80 -4.17
N CYS A 347 -10.97 -18.66 -4.22
CA CYS A 347 -11.60 -17.38 -4.58
C CYS A 347 -11.17 -16.88 -5.96
N HIS A 348 -10.17 -17.48 -6.60
CA HIS A 348 -9.60 -17.04 -7.89
C HIS A 348 -9.35 -15.53 -7.88
N GLY A 349 -8.54 -15.08 -6.91
CA GLY A 349 -8.19 -13.68 -6.74
C GLY A 349 -9.29 -12.76 -6.18
N ALA A 350 -10.54 -13.22 -6.07
CA ALA A 350 -11.68 -12.37 -5.68
C ALA A 350 -11.70 -11.92 -4.22
N ARG A 351 -10.86 -12.52 -3.35
CA ARG A 351 -10.67 -12.17 -1.92
C ARG A 351 -11.88 -12.40 -1.00
N LEU A 352 -13.06 -12.66 -1.54
CA LEU A 352 -14.32 -12.79 -0.80
C LEU A 352 -14.80 -14.24 -0.69
N LYS A 353 -15.65 -14.50 0.32
CA LYS A 353 -16.35 -15.78 0.49
C LYS A 353 -17.38 -16.05 -0.63
N PRO A 354 -17.74 -17.31 -0.91
CA PRO A 354 -18.68 -17.66 -1.97
C PRO A 354 -20.04 -16.96 -1.86
N GLU A 355 -20.57 -16.77 -0.65
CA GLU A 355 -21.87 -16.15 -0.43
C GLU A 355 -21.90 -14.69 -0.88
N ALA A 356 -20.81 -13.94 -0.64
CA ALA A 356 -20.71 -12.55 -1.05
C ALA A 356 -20.54 -12.42 -2.57
N ARG A 357 -19.78 -13.34 -3.19
CA ARG A 357 -19.57 -13.40 -4.63
C ARG A 357 -20.83 -13.80 -5.40
N ALA A 358 -21.74 -14.52 -4.75
CA ALA A 358 -23.01 -14.92 -5.35
C ALA A 358 -24.05 -13.79 -5.41
N VAL A 359 -23.85 -12.67 -4.70
CA VAL A 359 -24.79 -11.54 -4.76
C VAL A 359 -24.66 -10.84 -6.11
N ARG A 360 -25.81 -10.64 -6.76
CA ARG A 360 -25.90 -10.00 -8.07
C ARG A 360 -26.68 -8.70 -7.98
N PHE A 361 -26.28 -7.72 -8.77
CA PHE A 361 -26.93 -6.43 -8.87
C PHE A 361 -27.37 -6.21 -10.32
N SER A 362 -28.65 -5.95 -10.55
CA SER A 362 -29.22 -5.68 -11.88
C SER A 362 -29.48 -4.19 -12.09
N ASP A 363 -29.18 -3.72 -13.29
CA ASP A 363 -29.39 -2.34 -13.78
C ASP A 363 -30.85 -1.87 -13.69
N ARG A 364 -31.79 -2.82 -13.77
CA ARG A 364 -33.23 -2.63 -13.62
C ARG A 364 -33.67 -3.35 -12.35
N THR A 365 -33.89 -2.59 -11.28
CA THR A 365 -34.66 -3.09 -10.14
C THR A 365 -36.11 -3.24 -10.61
N VAL A 366 -36.50 -4.48 -10.88
CA VAL A 366 -37.85 -4.88 -11.30
C VAL A 366 -38.88 -4.23 -10.38
N VAL A 367 -39.85 -3.54 -10.97
CA VAL A 367 -41.06 -3.09 -10.30
C VAL A 367 -41.83 -4.35 -9.90
N ASP A 368 -41.75 -4.72 -8.63
CA ASP A 368 -42.54 -5.81 -8.08
C ASP A 368 -43.98 -5.31 -7.87
N ARG A 369 -44.85 -5.56 -8.85
CA ARG A 369 -46.30 -5.47 -8.66
C ARG A 369 -46.86 -6.88 -8.82
N PRO A 370 -47.50 -7.47 -7.79
CA PRO A 370 -48.05 -8.81 -7.92
C PRO A 370 -49.21 -8.76 -8.91
N SER A 371 -49.06 -9.42 -10.06
CA SER A 371 -50.21 -9.69 -10.94
C SER A 371 -51.02 -10.84 -10.34
N PRO A 372 -52.32 -10.64 -10.06
CA PRO A 372 -53.19 -11.74 -9.69
C PRO A 372 -53.44 -12.58 -10.95
N ARG A 373 -53.13 -13.87 -10.85
CA ARG A 373 -53.40 -14.97 -11.81
C ARG A 373 -52.26 -15.28 -12.79
N GLY A 374 -51.48 -16.29 -12.39
CA GLY A 374 -51.08 -17.44 -13.21
C GLY A 374 -50.72 -17.18 -14.68
N LYS A 375 -49.43 -16.94 -14.93
CA LYS A 375 -48.70 -17.43 -16.10
C LYS A 375 -47.20 -17.32 -15.80
N ARG A 376 -46.52 -18.47 -15.70
CA ARG A 376 -45.06 -18.55 -15.64
C ARG A 376 -44.50 -18.15 -17.01
N GLY A 377 -44.31 -16.85 -17.22
CA GLY A 377 -43.53 -16.32 -18.33
C GLY A 377 -42.06 -16.29 -17.92
N THR A 378 -41.23 -17.07 -18.60
CA THR A 378 -39.77 -16.96 -18.54
C THR A 378 -39.35 -15.63 -19.16
N THR A 379 -39.34 -14.56 -18.38
CA THR A 379 -38.73 -13.29 -18.81
C THR A 379 -37.22 -13.34 -18.56
N SER A 380 -36.47 -13.15 -19.64
CA SER A 380 -35.03 -13.10 -19.82
C SER A 380 -34.29 -11.99 -19.04
N SER A 381 -34.57 -11.79 -17.75
CA SER A 381 -33.96 -10.74 -16.92
C SER A 381 -32.53 -11.02 -16.44
N ALA A 382 -31.99 -12.23 -16.69
CA ALA A 382 -30.71 -12.66 -16.15
C ALA A 382 -29.45 -12.18 -16.92
N GLN A 383 -29.60 -11.54 -18.08
CA GLN A 383 -28.45 -11.27 -18.98
C GLN A 383 -27.53 -10.10 -18.56
N ASN A 384 -27.93 -9.22 -17.63
CA ASN A 384 -27.15 -8.02 -17.25
C ASN A 384 -26.80 -7.93 -15.75
N ALA A 385 -26.95 -9.00 -14.96
CA ALA A 385 -26.70 -8.93 -13.52
C ALA A 385 -25.19 -9.06 -13.21
N VAL A 386 -24.61 -8.05 -12.56
CA VAL A 386 -23.18 -8.01 -12.22
C VAL A 386 -22.92 -8.41 -10.77
N THR A 387 -21.81 -9.07 -10.49
CA THR A 387 -21.34 -9.38 -9.14
C THR A 387 -20.33 -8.35 -8.66
N VAL A 388 -20.03 -8.37 -7.36
CA VAL A 388 -18.95 -7.53 -6.79
C VAL A 388 -17.56 -7.93 -7.33
N ASP A 389 -17.39 -9.19 -7.74
CA ASP A 389 -16.16 -9.71 -8.35
C ASP A 389 -15.99 -9.11 -9.76
N ASP A 390 -17.07 -9.07 -10.54
CA ASP A 390 -17.07 -8.43 -11.88
C ASP A 390 -16.67 -6.96 -11.79
N VAL A 391 -17.30 -6.20 -10.87
CA VAL A 391 -16.95 -4.79 -10.65
C VAL A 391 -15.49 -4.63 -10.19
N SER A 392 -14.97 -5.57 -9.40
CA SER A 392 -13.56 -5.55 -8.99
C SER A 392 -12.61 -5.84 -10.14
N ARG A 393 -13.04 -6.59 -11.17
CA ARG A 393 -12.24 -6.90 -12.36
C ARG A 393 -12.30 -5.81 -13.43
N TYR A 394 -13.31 -4.95 -13.40
CA TYR A 394 -13.42 -3.81 -14.29
C TYR A 394 -12.24 -2.87 -14.12
N SER A 395 -11.75 -2.40 -15.27
CA SER A 395 -10.96 -1.18 -15.34
C SER A 395 -11.79 0.01 -14.84
N VAL A 396 -11.12 1.08 -14.40
CA VAL A 396 -11.80 2.32 -13.99
C VAL A 396 -12.75 2.84 -15.08
N ASN A 397 -12.37 2.71 -16.36
CA ASN A 397 -13.25 3.11 -17.47
C ASN A 397 -14.51 2.24 -17.55
N GLU A 398 -14.37 0.91 -17.53
CA GLU A 398 -15.50 -0.02 -17.56
C GLU A 398 -16.42 0.16 -16.32
N ALA A 399 -15.82 0.37 -15.14
CA ALA A 399 -16.55 0.63 -13.92
C ALA A 399 -17.31 1.97 -13.97
N LEU A 400 -16.73 3.00 -14.61
CA LEU A 400 -17.40 4.28 -14.80
C LEU A 400 -18.58 4.15 -15.76
N GLU A 401 -18.39 3.47 -16.89
CA GLU A 401 -19.46 3.18 -17.86
C GLU A 401 -20.59 2.40 -17.20
N TRP A 402 -20.26 1.37 -16.42
CA TRP A 402 -21.23 0.64 -15.59
C TRP A 402 -21.98 1.58 -14.64
N ALA A 403 -21.28 2.38 -13.83
CA ALA A 403 -21.91 3.30 -12.88
C ALA A 403 -22.80 4.35 -13.58
N GLU A 404 -22.39 4.84 -14.76
CA GLU A 404 -23.15 5.78 -15.58
C GLU A 404 -24.37 5.14 -16.25
N SER A 405 -24.32 3.83 -16.54
CA SER A 405 -25.45 3.08 -17.09
C SER A 405 -26.57 2.79 -16.08
N LEU A 406 -26.29 2.89 -14.77
CA LEU A 406 -27.27 2.54 -13.73
C LEU A 406 -28.52 3.43 -13.82
N ARG A 407 -29.70 2.79 -13.87
CA ARG A 407 -31.03 3.45 -13.90
C ARG A 407 -31.91 2.88 -12.80
N LEU A 408 -31.71 3.40 -11.58
CA LEU A 408 -32.48 2.98 -10.41
C LEU A 408 -33.87 3.64 -10.43
N THR A 409 -34.90 2.90 -10.00
CA THR A 409 -36.28 3.38 -9.90
C THR A 409 -36.91 3.00 -8.55
N GLY A 410 -37.96 3.72 -8.13
CA GLY A 410 -38.67 3.47 -6.86
C GLY A 410 -37.75 3.54 -5.63
N ARG A 411 -37.92 2.62 -4.69
CA ARG A 411 -37.12 2.53 -3.45
C ARG A 411 -35.62 2.41 -3.72
N ALA A 412 -35.22 1.76 -4.81
CA ALA A 412 -33.81 1.63 -5.16
C ALA A 412 -33.18 2.98 -5.53
N ALA A 413 -33.93 3.87 -6.18
CA ALA A 413 -33.48 5.22 -6.50
C ALA A 413 -33.27 6.08 -5.25
N GLU A 414 -34.13 5.93 -4.24
CA GLU A 414 -33.99 6.63 -2.96
C GLU A 414 -32.72 6.19 -2.22
N ILE A 415 -32.48 4.88 -2.12
CA ILE A 415 -31.29 4.32 -1.47
C ILE A 415 -30.01 4.69 -2.25
N GLY A 416 -30.06 4.63 -3.58
CA GLY A 416 -28.92 4.91 -4.45
C GLY A 416 -28.62 6.40 -4.66
N ARG A 417 -29.50 7.30 -4.22
CA ARG A 417 -29.44 8.74 -4.48
C ARG A 417 -28.08 9.35 -4.11
N ASP A 418 -27.55 8.98 -2.95
CA ASP A 418 -26.29 9.53 -2.44
C ASP A 418 -25.10 8.62 -2.75
N ILE A 419 -25.33 7.32 -2.97
CA ILE A 419 -24.26 6.32 -3.17
C ILE A 419 -23.72 6.38 -4.60
N VAL A 420 -24.60 6.43 -5.60
CA VAL A 420 -24.21 6.33 -7.01
C VAL A 420 -23.43 7.56 -7.50
N PRO A 421 -23.81 8.81 -7.14
CA PRO A 421 -23.01 9.99 -7.48
C PRO A 421 -21.58 9.91 -6.95
N GLU A 422 -21.39 9.46 -5.71
CA GLU A 422 -20.08 9.30 -5.08
C GLU A 422 -19.19 8.29 -5.81
N ILE A 423 -19.78 7.15 -6.22
CA ILE A 423 -19.07 6.16 -7.05
C ILE A 423 -18.62 6.79 -8.37
N ARG A 424 -19.53 7.47 -9.07
CA ARG A 424 -19.25 8.08 -10.38
C ARG A 424 -18.17 9.15 -10.26
N GLU A 425 -18.24 10.00 -9.25
CA GLU A 425 -17.30 11.10 -9.07
C GLU A 425 -15.88 10.60 -8.80
N ARG A 426 -15.72 9.63 -7.89
CA ARG A 426 -14.42 8.99 -7.60
C ARG A 426 -13.81 8.30 -8.82
N LEU A 427 -14.64 7.60 -9.61
CA LEU A 427 -14.19 6.97 -10.85
C LEU A 427 -13.81 8.01 -11.92
N ARG A 428 -14.53 9.14 -12.01
CA ARG A 428 -14.16 10.25 -12.90
C ARG A 428 -12.82 10.86 -12.53
N PHE A 429 -12.53 11.08 -11.24
CA PHE A 429 -11.22 11.57 -10.82
C PHE A 429 -10.09 10.62 -11.20
N LEU A 430 -10.27 9.31 -11.00
CA LEU A 430 -9.29 8.30 -11.45
C LEU A 430 -9.07 8.33 -12.97
N LYS A 431 -10.13 8.50 -13.75
CA LYS A 431 -10.04 8.66 -15.21
C LYS A 431 -9.28 9.94 -15.59
N GLN A 432 -9.58 11.06 -14.93
CA GLN A 432 -8.95 12.37 -15.16
C GLN A 432 -7.44 12.33 -14.93
N VAL A 433 -6.98 11.71 -13.84
CA VAL A 433 -5.53 11.53 -13.59
C VAL A 433 -4.88 10.47 -14.51
N GLY A 434 -5.61 9.93 -15.49
CA GLY A 434 -5.08 9.00 -16.48
C GLY A 434 -4.92 7.56 -15.99
N LEU A 435 -5.68 7.16 -14.98
CA LEU A 435 -5.68 5.80 -14.41
C LEU A 435 -6.86 4.95 -14.88
N GLY A 436 -7.52 5.35 -15.97
CA GLY A 436 -8.67 4.65 -16.56
C GLY A 436 -8.43 3.16 -16.89
N TYR A 437 -7.18 2.75 -17.09
CA TYR A 437 -6.78 1.39 -17.44
C TYR A 437 -6.59 0.46 -16.22
N LEU A 438 -6.56 1.00 -14.99
CA LEU A 438 -6.36 0.19 -13.79
C LEU A 438 -7.62 -0.58 -13.41
N GLN A 439 -7.46 -1.84 -13.04
CA GLN A 439 -8.54 -2.62 -12.44
C GLN A 439 -8.77 -2.20 -10.99
N LEU A 440 -10.04 -2.12 -10.58
CA LEU A 440 -10.45 -1.73 -9.22
C LEU A 440 -9.89 -2.68 -8.15
N GLY A 441 -9.84 -3.99 -8.43
CA GLY A 441 -9.31 -5.02 -7.55
C GLY A 441 -7.78 -5.19 -7.61
N ARG A 442 -7.06 -4.42 -8.45
CA ARG A 442 -5.60 -4.51 -8.57
C ARG A 442 -4.95 -4.17 -7.23
N SER A 443 -4.01 -5.01 -6.82
CA SER A 443 -3.28 -4.82 -5.56
C SER A 443 -2.36 -3.59 -5.62
N VAL A 444 -2.41 -2.75 -4.58
CA VAL A 444 -1.65 -1.48 -4.50
C VAL A 444 -0.14 -1.70 -4.56
N ILE A 445 0.33 -2.85 -4.06
CA ILE A 445 1.74 -3.23 -4.05
C ILE A 445 2.32 -3.47 -5.45
N THR A 446 1.46 -3.71 -6.46
CA THR A 446 1.88 -3.89 -7.86
C THR A 446 1.94 -2.58 -8.62
N LEU A 447 1.55 -1.47 -8.01
CA LEU A 447 1.54 -0.16 -8.64
C LEU A 447 2.95 0.42 -8.69
N SER A 448 3.24 1.10 -9.79
CA SER A 448 4.38 2.00 -9.89
C SER A 448 4.22 3.21 -8.95
N GLY A 449 5.33 3.89 -8.63
CA GLY A 449 5.31 5.12 -7.82
C GLY A 449 4.34 6.17 -8.38
N GLY A 450 4.43 6.46 -9.68
CA GLY A 450 3.53 7.41 -10.34
C GLY A 450 2.07 6.95 -10.47
N GLU A 451 1.77 5.64 -10.45
CA GLU A 451 0.38 5.16 -10.31
C GLU A 451 -0.13 5.39 -8.89
N ALA A 452 0.65 5.02 -7.87
CA ALA A 452 0.27 5.20 -6.47
C ALA A 452 0.04 6.68 -6.10
N GLN A 453 0.92 7.56 -6.60
CA GLN A 453 0.82 9.00 -6.37
C GLN A 453 -0.45 9.59 -7.02
N ARG A 454 -0.75 9.22 -8.27
CA ARG A 454 -1.96 9.68 -8.97
C ARG A 454 -3.24 9.12 -8.35
N ILE A 455 -3.22 7.90 -7.81
CA ILE A 455 -4.33 7.38 -7.01
C ILE A 455 -4.57 8.24 -5.77
N ARG A 456 -3.51 8.61 -5.04
CA ARG A 456 -3.63 9.47 -3.86
C ARG A 456 -4.16 10.84 -4.24
N LEU A 457 -3.68 11.43 -5.34
CA LEU A 457 -4.20 12.70 -5.86
C LEU A 457 -5.70 12.60 -6.19
N ALA A 458 -6.13 11.54 -6.88
CA ALA A 458 -7.54 11.32 -7.17
C ALA A 458 -8.39 11.15 -5.89
N ALA A 459 -7.86 10.46 -4.87
CA ALA A 459 -8.54 10.34 -3.58
C ALA A 459 -8.70 11.69 -2.87
N GLN A 460 -7.70 12.58 -2.95
CA GLN A 460 -7.78 13.93 -2.40
C GLN A 460 -8.74 14.83 -3.18
N LEU A 461 -8.83 14.69 -4.50
CA LEU A 461 -9.89 15.35 -5.27
C LEU A 461 -11.29 14.87 -4.86
N GLY A 462 -11.42 13.63 -4.38
CA GLY A 462 -12.68 13.08 -3.86
C GLY A 462 -13.05 13.48 -2.43
N SER A 463 -12.15 14.12 -1.66
CA SER A 463 -12.39 14.46 -0.24
C SER A 463 -13.04 15.83 -0.03
N ASN A 464 -13.24 16.63 -1.10
CA ASN A 464 -13.87 17.96 -1.08
C ASN A 464 -13.30 18.93 -0.01
N LEU A 465 -12.01 18.79 0.33
CA LEU A 465 -11.32 19.69 1.25
C LEU A 465 -11.02 21.05 0.59
N SER A 466 -11.14 22.12 1.38
CA SER A 466 -10.80 23.50 1.01
C SER A 466 -9.99 24.16 2.13
N GLY A 467 -9.15 25.14 1.80
CA GLY A 467 -8.26 25.81 2.76
C GLY A 467 -7.07 24.95 3.21
N VAL A 468 -6.74 23.88 2.48
CA VAL A 468 -5.62 22.98 2.79
C VAL A 468 -4.38 23.37 1.99
N LEU A 469 -3.20 23.18 2.59
CA LEU A 469 -1.91 23.22 1.89
C LEU A 469 -1.53 21.80 1.44
N TYR A 470 -1.50 21.56 0.13
CA TYR A 470 -0.97 20.30 -0.41
C TYR A 470 0.51 20.46 -0.77
N ILE A 471 1.34 19.54 -0.28
CA ILE A 471 2.77 19.49 -0.58
C ILE A 471 3.06 18.22 -1.39
N LEU A 472 3.56 18.37 -2.61
CA LEU A 472 3.79 17.27 -3.56
C LEU A 472 5.27 17.13 -3.91
N ASP A 473 5.76 15.89 -3.92
CA ASP A 473 7.14 15.55 -4.28
C ASP A 473 7.19 14.99 -5.70
N GLU A 474 7.78 15.77 -6.61
CA GLU A 474 8.04 15.43 -8.02
C GLU A 474 6.94 14.56 -8.65
N PRO A 475 5.69 15.06 -8.75
CA PRO A 475 4.54 14.27 -9.20
C PRO A 475 4.62 13.84 -10.67
N THR A 476 5.57 14.37 -11.43
CA THR A 476 5.79 14.00 -12.83
C THR A 476 6.71 12.78 -13.01
N ILE A 477 7.38 12.29 -11.95
CA ILE A 477 8.30 11.14 -12.09
C ILE A 477 7.57 9.91 -12.63
N GLY A 478 8.17 9.30 -13.65
CA GLY A 478 7.66 8.06 -14.26
C GLY A 478 6.36 8.27 -15.06
N LEU A 479 5.92 9.52 -15.21
CA LEU A 479 4.80 9.90 -16.04
C LEU A 479 5.30 10.17 -17.47
N HIS A 480 4.47 9.82 -18.45
CA HIS A 480 4.75 10.15 -19.84
C HIS A 480 4.34 11.61 -20.08
N SER A 481 5.04 12.35 -20.95
CA SER A 481 4.74 13.76 -21.26
C SER A 481 3.26 14.00 -21.61
N ARG A 482 2.66 13.14 -22.45
CA ARG A 482 1.21 13.15 -22.72
C ARG A 482 0.33 13.16 -21.46
N ASP A 483 0.69 12.39 -20.44
CA ASP A 483 -0.10 12.26 -19.23
C ASP A 483 0.22 13.38 -18.22
N ASN A 484 1.31 14.13 -18.42
CA ASN A 484 1.72 15.27 -17.59
C ASN A 484 0.70 16.41 -17.63
N ALA A 485 0.23 16.78 -18.83
CA ALA A 485 -0.81 17.80 -18.99
C ALA A 485 -2.06 17.52 -18.15
N ARG A 486 -2.50 16.25 -18.09
CA ARG A 486 -3.67 15.84 -17.29
C ARG A 486 -3.42 15.97 -15.78
N LEU A 487 -2.23 15.64 -15.32
CA LEU A 487 -1.83 15.83 -13.94
C LEU A 487 -1.86 17.33 -13.58
N LEU A 488 -1.30 18.18 -14.44
CA LEU A 488 -1.28 19.63 -14.23
C LEU A 488 -2.69 20.25 -14.20
N GLU A 489 -3.60 19.78 -15.06
CA GLU A 489 -5.03 20.14 -14.99
C GLU A 489 -5.65 19.75 -13.65
N CYS A 490 -5.35 18.54 -13.15
CA CYS A 490 -5.84 18.08 -11.85
C CYS A 490 -5.30 18.92 -10.69
N LEU A 491 -4.02 19.31 -10.73
CA LEU A 491 -3.43 20.22 -9.74
C LEU A 491 -4.11 21.58 -9.78
N LYS A 492 -4.32 22.16 -10.98
CA LYS A 492 -5.08 23.41 -11.11
C LYS A 492 -6.49 23.29 -10.53
N ALA A 493 -7.19 22.20 -10.82
CA ALA A 493 -8.52 21.94 -10.25
C ALA A 493 -8.49 21.84 -8.70
N LEU A 494 -7.44 21.25 -8.12
CA LEU A 494 -7.27 21.18 -6.67
C LEU A 494 -7.04 22.57 -6.06
N ARG A 495 -6.22 23.42 -6.70
CA ARG A 495 -6.02 24.82 -6.35
C ARG A 495 -7.32 25.62 -6.44
N ASP A 496 -8.03 25.51 -7.56
CA ASP A 496 -9.25 26.28 -7.86
C ASP A 496 -10.40 25.99 -6.89
N ARG A 497 -10.34 24.88 -6.14
CA ARG A 497 -11.22 24.56 -5.01
C ARG A 497 -10.88 25.31 -3.71
N GLY A 498 -9.99 26.30 -3.77
CA GLY A 498 -9.59 27.12 -2.63
C GLY A 498 -8.46 26.49 -1.79
N ASN A 499 -7.57 25.72 -2.42
CA ASN A 499 -6.40 25.13 -1.76
C ASN A 499 -5.10 25.80 -2.23
N SER A 500 -4.06 25.73 -1.39
CA SER A 500 -2.69 26.10 -1.75
C SER A 500 -1.92 24.87 -2.18
N LEU A 501 -1.08 24.97 -3.22
CA LEU A 501 -0.20 23.88 -3.63
C LEU A 501 1.26 24.33 -3.57
N VAL A 502 2.10 23.49 -2.97
CA VAL A 502 3.56 23.60 -3.03
C VAL A 502 4.10 22.32 -3.64
N VAL A 503 4.71 22.42 -4.81
CA VAL A 503 5.20 21.27 -5.57
C VAL A 503 6.70 21.36 -5.74
N VAL A 504 7.43 20.36 -5.27
CA VAL A 504 8.86 20.24 -5.55
C VAL A 504 9.01 19.61 -6.94
N GLU A 505 9.57 20.34 -7.90
CA GLU A 505 9.68 19.86 -9.28
C GLU A 505 10.91 20.40 -10.05
N HIS A 506 11.23 19.65 -11.10
CA HIS A 506 12.27 19.94 -12.08
C HIS A 506 11.72 19.97 -13.51
N ASP A 507 10.50 19.49 -13.72
CA ASP A 507 9.85 19.47 -15.04
C ASP A 507 9.51 20.88 -15.56
N GLU A 508 9.89 21.14 -16.81
CA GLU A 508 9.68 22.43 -17.46
C GLU A 508 8.19 22.76 -17.61
N GLU A 509 7.38 21.78 -18.04
CA GLU A 509 5.96 22.00 -18.30
C GLU A 509 5.23 22.38 -16.99
N THR A 510 5.58 21.71 -15.89
CA THR A 510 5.07 21.99 -14.55
C THR A 510 5.45 23.40 -14.09
N MET A 511 6.73 23.77 -14.21
CA MET A 511 7.22 25.11 -13.89
C MET A 511 6.50 26.20 -14.69
N ARG A 512 6.20 25.97 -15.97
CA ARG A 512 5.44 26.90 -16.81
C ARG A 512 3.97 27.03 -16.43
N HIS A 513 3.39 26.04 -15.76
CA HIS A 513 2.00 26.04 -15.31
C HIS A 513 1.82 26.60 -13.89
N ALA A 514 2.91 26.81 -13.16
CA ALA A 514 2.91 27.38 -11.83
C ALA A 514 2.53 28.86 -11.86
N ASP A 515 1.81 29.30 -10.84
CA ASP A 515 1.50 30.72 -10.61
C ASP A 515 2.73 31.45 -10.03
N PHE A 516 3.56 30.73 -9.26
CA PHE A 516 4.76 31.24 -8.60
C PHE A 516 5.85 30.17 -8.55
N VAL A 517 7.11 30.58 -8.70
CA VAL A 517 8.28 29.70 -8.66
C VAL A 517 9.29 30.22 -7.65
N LEU A 518 9.83 29.31 -6.86
CA LEU A 518 10.88 29.54 -5.88
C LEU A 518 12.08 28.68 -6.25
N ASP A 519 13.20 29.32 -6.62
CA ASP A 519 14.44 28.63 -7.01
C ASP A 519 15.42 28.59 -5.84
N LEU A 520 15.80 27.39 -5.42
CA LEU A 520 16.77 27.12 -4.36
C LEU A 520 18.13 26.72 -4.93
N GLY A 521 19.18 27.30 -4.37
CA GLY A 521 20.55 27.02 -4.80
C GLY A 521 21.55 27.87 -4.02
N PRO A 522 22.61 28.39 -4.68
CA PRO A 522 22.99 28.17 -6.08
C PRO A 522 23.55 26.76 -6.37
N GLY A 523 24.02 26.04 -5.34
CA GLY A 523 24.56 24.69 -5.46
C GLY A 523 23.81 23.66 -4.63
N ALA A 524 24.42 22.48 -4.48
CA ALA A 524 23.93 21.40 -3.63
C ALA A 524 24.57 21.46 -2.23
N GLY A 525 23.90 20.88 -1.22
CA GLY A 525 24.45 20.73 0.13
C GLY A 525 24.84 22.05 0.77
N VAL A 526 26.08 22.14 1.25
CA VAL A 526 26.66 23.35 1.86
C VAL A 526 26.67 24.56 0.92
N ASN A 527 26.65 24.33 -0.40
CA ASN A 527 26.59 25.38 -1.42
C ASN A 527 25.15 25.76 -1.80
N GLY A 528 24.16 25.04 -1.27
CA GLY A 528 22.74 25.32 -1.44
C GLY A 528 22.14 26.11 -0.28
N GLY A 529 20.84 25.90 -0.07
CA GLY A 529 20.11 26.41 1.09
C GLY A 529 19.79 27.89 1.05
N GLN A 530 19.90 28.53 -0.11
CA GLN A 530 19.53 29.93 -0.32
C GLN A 530 18.40 30.03 -1.34
N VAL A 531 17.52 31.01 -1.14
CA VAL A 531 16.56 31.43 -2.16
C VAL A 531 17.29 32.29 -3.17
N VAL A 532 17.47 31.75 -4.38
CA VAL A 532 18.22 32.41 -5.45
C VAL A 532 17.34 33.39 -6.20
N ALA A 533 16.11 32.97 -6.50
CA ALA A 533 15.12 33.79 -7.20
C ALA A 533 13.71 33.35 -6.84
N THR A 534 12.77 34.30 -6.88
CA THR A 534 11.34 34.05 -6.67
C THR A 534 10.52 34.88 -7.66
N GLY A 535 9.35 34.39 -8.04
CA GLY A 535 8.43 35.09 -8.94
C GLY A 535 7.93 34.19 -10.07
N THR A 536 7.66 34.80 -11.22
CA THR A 536 7.20 34.13 -12.43
C THR A 536 8.35 33.54 -13.26
N ILE A 537 8.04 32.63 -14.19
CA ILE A 537 9.06 32.05 -15.08
C ILE A 537 9.86 33.09 -15.87
N PRO A 538 9.25 34.13 -16.49
CA PRO A 538 10.02 35.18 -17.16
C PRO A 538 10.98 35.93 -16.23
N GLU A 539 10.61 36.14 -14.97
CA GLU A 539 11.48 36.79 -13.97
C GLU A 539 12.65 35.87 -13.60
N LEU A 540 12.38 34.58 -13.37
CA LEU A 540 13.41 33.57 -13.13
C LEU A 540 14.40 33.47 -14.30
N MET A 541 13.88 33.47 -15.54
CA MET A 541 14.67 33.49 -16.76
C MET A 541 15.45 34.79 -16.98
N ARG A 542 15.19 35.88 -16.26
CA ARG A 542 16.05 37.09 -16.29
C ARG A 542 17.09 37.09 -15.17
N HIS A 543 16.87 36.29 -14.12
CA HIS A 543 17.76 36.26 -12.97
C HIS A 543 19.11 35.61 -13.32
N PRO A 544 20.24 36.33 -13.18
CA PRO A 544 21.55 35.82 -13.59
C PRO A 544 22.04 34.70 -12.68
N GLY A 545 21.69 34.73 -11.39
CA GLY A 545 22.09 33.71 -10.42
C GLY A 545 21.30 32.40 -10.49
N SER A 546 20.16 32.37 -11.20
CA SER A 546 19.32 31.18 -11.30
C SER A 546 19.84 30.23 -12.36
N ILE A 547 20.41 29.10 -11.94
CA ILE A 547 20.82 28.00 -12.84
C ILE A 547 19.58 27.47 -13.58
N THR A 548 18.45 27.37 -12.89
CA THR A 548 17.18 26.93 -13.48
C THR A 548 16.75 27.89 -14.60
N GLY A 549 16.78 29.20 -14.34
CA GLY A 549 16.50 30.23 -15.35
C GLY A 549 17.46 30.19 -16.53
N GLN A 550 18.76 29.97 -16.30
CA GLN A 550 19.76 29.76 -17.36
C GLN A 550 19.41 28.55 -18.23
N TYR A 551 19.09 27.42 -17.61
CA TYR A 551 18.77 26.19 -18.31
C TYR A 551 17.50 26.32 -19.17
N LEU A 552 16.46 26.97 -18.64
CA LEU A 552 15.22 27.26 -19.38
C LEU A 552 15.46 28.13 -20.61
N ARG A 553 16.40 29.09 -20.55
CA ARG A 553 16.82 29.87 -21.73
C ARG A 553 17.56 29.02 -22.75
N GLU A 554 18.47 28.17 -22.29
CA GLU A 554 19.26 27.29 -23.17
C GLU A 554 18.38 26.24 -23.87
N LEU A 555 17.44 25.62 -23.16
CA LEU A 555 16.53 24.61 -23.71
C LEU A 555 15.75 25.14 -24.92
N ALA A 556 15.33 26.41 -24.89
CA ALA A 556 14.64 27.05 -26.00
C ALA A 556 15.48 27.10 -27.31
N THR A 557 16.79 26.90 -27.22
CA THR A 557 17.74 27.00 -28.34
C THR A 557 18.49 25.70 -28.65
N LYS A 558 18.45 24.72 -27.74
CA LYS A 558 19.19 23.45 -27.87
C LYS A 558 18.54 22.53 -28.91
N THR A 559 19.34 22.10 -29.88
CA THR A 559 19.01 21.03 -30.82
C THR A 559 19.72 19.73 -30.42
N TYR A 560 18.99 18.61 -30.42
CA TYR A 560 19.54 17.28 -30.14
C TYR A 560 19.68 16.47 -31.44
N PRO A 561 20.80 15.75 -31.64
CA PRO A 561 21.93 15.57 -30.73
C PRO A 561 22.83 16.81 -30.64
N THR A 562 23.40 17.06 -29.46
CA THR A 562 24.31 18.20 -29.21
C THR A 562 25.57 18.19 -30.09
N ARG A 563 25.92 17.05 -30.69
CA ARG A 563 27.03 16.90 -31.65
C ARG A 563 26.58 16.85 -33.12
N GLY A 564 25.34 17.20 -33.42
CA GLY A 564 24.78 17.25 -34.78
C GLY A 564 24.53 15.89 -35.45
N GLN A 565 25.11 14.78 -34.97
CA GLN A 565 24.91 13.44 -35.53
C GLN A 565 24.70 12.37 -34.44
N ARG A 566 23.88 11.36 -34.76
CA ARG A 566 23.72 10.15 -33.93
C ARG A 566 24.74 9.10 -34.36
N ARG A 567 25.31 8.34 -33.40
CA ARG A 567 26.15 7.19 -33.75
C ARG A 567 25.33 6.19 -34.57
N PRO A 568 25.82 5.70 -35.72
CA PRO A 568 25.08 4.73 -36.52
C PRO A 568 24.89 3.43 -35.74
N VAL A 569 23.70 2.85 -35.86
CA VAL A 569 23.43 1.48 -35.41
C VAL A 569 23.79 0.58 -36.57
N ALA A 570 24.74 -0.34 -36.37
CA ALA A 570 25.10 -1.30 -37.41
C ALA A 570 23.83 -2.09 -37.77
N PRO A 571 23.39 -2.11 -39.05
CA PRO A 571 22.26 -2.92 -39.44
C PRO A 571 22.66 -4.39 -39.34
N GLY A 572 22.41 -5.01 -38.18
CA GLY A 572 22.47 -6.45 -38.07
C GLY A 572 21.23 -7.00 -38.75
N ASP A 573 21.38 -7.64 -39.91
CA ASP A 573 20.35 -8.36 -40.66
C ASP A 573 18.96 -7.74 -40.59
N VAL A 574 18.83 -6.49 -41.03
CA VAL A 574 17.53 -5.86 -41.29
C VAL A 574 17.19 -6.13 -42.76
N ALA A 575 16.99 -7.41 -43.11
CA ALA A 575 16.23 -7.93 -44.27
C ALA A 575 16.77 -9.30 -44.75
N SER A 576 16.26 -10.41 -44.21
CA SER A 576 16.18 -11.67 -45.00
C SER A 576 15.00 -12.54 -44.56
N LYS A 577 13.78 -12.02 -44.71
CA LYS A 577 12.64 -12.89 -45.03
C LYS A 577 12.85 -13.43 -46.46
N ARG A 578 13.74 -14.42 -46.62
CA ARG A 578 13.89 -15.38 -47.75
C ARG A 578 15.36 -15.75 -47.97
N SER A 579 15.81 -16.84 -47.33
CA SER A 579 16.53 -17.94 -48.00
C SER A 579 16.96 -18.99 -46.98
N HIS A 580 16.10 -19.98 -46.72
CA HIS A 580 16.59 -21.29 -46.34
C HIS A 580 17.30 -21.89 -47.55
N ARG A 581 18.64 -21.87 -47.58
CA ARG A 581 19.50 -22.97 -48.06
C ARG A 581 20.99 -22.61 -48.03
N LYS A 582 21.74 -23.52 -47.39
CA LYS A 582 23.15 -23.86 -47.59
C LYS A 582 24.21 -22.79 -47.31
N SER A 583 24.94 -22.98 -46.21
CA SER A 583 26.36 -23.37 -46.31
C SER A 583 26.85 -23.90 -44.97
N ALA A 584 27.08 -25.21 -44.94
CA ALA A 584 27.98 -25.84 -43.98
C ALA A 584 29.43 -25.51 -44.35
N LEU A 585 30.29 -25.59 -43.34
CA LEU A 585 31.76 -25.54 -43.34
C LEU A 585 32.45 -24.16 -43.34
N GLY A 586 33.09 -23.88 -42.20
CA GLY A 586 34.38 -23.21 -42.16
C GLY A 586 34.39 -21.73 -41.76
N SER A 587 34.40 -21.43 -40.46
CA SER A 587 35.47 -20.65 -39.83
C SER A 587 35.14 -20.34 -38.36
N SER A 588 36.01 -20.85 -37.50
CA SER A 588 36.13 -20.53 -36.09
C SER A 588 36.60 -19.09 -35.91
N ALA A 589 35.68 -18.19 -35.61
CA ALA A 589 35.91 -17.03 -34.76
C ALA A 589 34.54 -16.62 -34.22
N SER A 590 34.37 -16.68 -32.91
CA SER A 590 33.18 -16.18 -32.19
C SER A 590 33.00 -14.69 -32.50
N ALA A 591 32.25 -14.38 -33.55
CA ALA A 591 31.83 -13.03 -33.83
C ALA A 591 30.82 -12.65 -32.74
N LYS A 592 31.29 -11.89 -31.74
CA LYS A 592 30.43 -11.33 -30.69
C LYS A 592 29.21 -10.68 -31.35
N SER A 593 28.02 -11.16 -31.02
CA SER A 593 26.78 -10.59 -31.52
C SER A 593 26.75 -9.08 -31.20
N SER A 594 26.42 -8.25 -32.19
CA SER A 594 26.24 -6.81 -31.99
C SER A 594 24.85 -6.45 -31.43
N TRP A 595 23.98 -7.46 -31.28
CA TRP A 595 22.60 -7.32 -30.85
C TRP A 595 22.27 -8.32 -29.74
N LEU A 596 21.40 -7.89 -28.85
CA LEU A 596 20.76 -8.72 -27.85
C LEU A 596 19.28 -8.86 -28.23
N THR A 597 18.80 -10.08 -28.46
CA THR A 597 17.41 -10.31 -28.89
C THR A 597 16.66 -11.07 -27.82
N ILE A 598 15.63 -10.48 -27.23
CA ILE A 598 14.70 -11.19 -26.37
C ILE A 598 13.58 -11.79 -27.22
N HIS A 599 13.24 -13.04 -26.94
CA HIS A 599 12.15 -13.78 -27.56
C HIS A 599 11.08 -14.14 -26.54
N HIS A 600 9.85 -14.23 -27.01
CA HIS A 600 8.68 -14.65 -26.25
C HIS A 600 8.38 -13.84 -24.97
N ALA A 601 8.52 -12.51 -25.04
CA ALA A 601 8.12 -11.65 -23.92
C ALA A 601 6.60 -11.52 -23.84
N ALA A 602 5.96 -12.39 -23.05
CA ALA A 602 4.50 -12.51 -22.91
C ALA A 602 3.98 -12.22 -21.49
N LEU A 603 4.83 -11.75 -20.57
CA LEU A 603 4.43 -11.49 -19.19
C LEU A 603 3.48 -10.29 -19.08
N HIS A 604 2.48 -10.38 -18.20
CA HIS A 604 1.45 -9.36 -17.96
C HIS A 604 0.72 -8.93 -19.24
N ASN A 605 0.88 -7.67 -19.66
CA ASN A 605 0.22 -7.09 -20.83
C ASN A 605 1.06 -7.15 -22.11
N LEU A 606 2.23 -7.79 -22.07
CA LEU A 606 3.08 -7.98 -23.25
C LEU A 606 2.48 -9.04 -24.18
N LYS A 607 2.49 -8.77 -25.48
CA LYS A 607 1.85 -9.60 -26.51
C LYS A 607 2.86 -10.49 -27.23
N ASP A 608 3.50 -11.39 -26.49
CA ASP A 608 4.51 -12.34 -27.02
C ASP A 608 5.56 -11.66 -27.91
N LEU A 609 6.23 -10.64 -27.36
CA LEU A 609 7.09 -9.76 -28.14
C LEU A 609 8.49 -10.37 -28.35
N THR A 610 9.01 -10.22 -29.58
CA THR A 610 10.44 -10.38 -29.88
C THR A 610 11.06 -9.01 -30.14
N VAL A 611 12.07 -8.62 -29.35
CA VAL A 611 12.67 -7.27 -29.39
C VAL A 611 14.19 -7.36 -29.46
N ARG A 612 14.81 -6.53 -30.31
CA ARG A 612 16.26 -6.46 -30.52
C ARG A 612 16.84 -5.18 -29.92
N PHE A 613 17.88 -5.31 -29.10
CA PHE A 613 18.60 -4.21 -28.45
C PHE A 613 20.04 -4.14 -28.98
N PRO A 614 20.49 -3.01 -29.55
CA PRO A 614 21.86 -2.90 -30.06
C PRO A 614 22.85 -2.76 -28.90
N LEU A 615 23.89 -3.59 -28.88
CA LEU A 615 24.95 -3.55 -27.87
C LEU A 615 25.91 -2.38 -28.09
N GLY A 616 26.54 -1.90 -27.02
CA GLY A 616 27.48 -0.77 -27.07
C GLY A 616 26.81 0.55 -27.47
N ARG A 617 25.53 0.73 -27.12
CA ARG A 617 24.73 1.93 -27.40
C ARG A 617 23.99 2.38 -26.15
N PHE A 618 23.65 3.68 -26.11
CA PHE A 618 22.74 4.22 -25.11
C PHE A 618 21.30 3.98 -25.60
N VAL A 619 20.68 2.91 -25.12
CA VAL A 619 19.34 2.49 -25.54
C VAL A 619 18.31 2.99 -24.53
N VAL A 620 17.26 3.64 -25.03
CA VAL A 620 16.16 4.17 -24.21
C VAL A 620 14.88 3.45 -24.60
N VAL A 621 14.20 2.84 -23.62
CA VAL A 621 12.89 2.21 -23.80
C VAL A 621 11.80 3.20 -23.39
N THR A 622 11.03 3.69 -24.35
CA THR A 622 9.99 4.71 -24.14
C THR A 622 8.57 4.12 -24.30
N GLY A 623 7.56 4.90 -23.92
CA GLY A 623 6.16 4.51 -23.99
C GLY A 623 5.35 5.03 -22.81
N VAL A 624 4.02 5.04 -22.94
CA VAL A 624 3.09 5.54 -21.92
C VAL A 624 3.12 4.72 -20.63
N SER A 625 2.61 5.26 -19.52
CA SER A 625 2.48 4.48 -18.28
C SER A 625 1.56 3.26 -18.51
N GLY A 626 1.90 2.11 -17.91
CA GLY A 626 1.20 0.85 -18.15
C GLY A 626 1.51 0.12 -19.46
N SER A 627 2.34 0.67 -20.37
CA SER A 627 2.64 0.01 -21.66
C SER A 627 3.51 -1.26 -21.57
N GLY A 628 3.94 -1.66 -20.37
CA GLY A 628 4.77 -2.85 -20.15
C GLY A 628 6.29 -2.63 -20.16
N LYS A 629 6.78 -1.38 -20.13
CA LYS A 629 8.23 -1.06 -20.15
C LYS A 629 9.02 -1.79 -19.05
N SER A 630 8.57 -1.66 -17.80
CA SER A 630 9.22 -2.30 -16.66
C SER A 630 9.12 -3.82 -16.73
N THR A 631 7.99 -4.35 -17.21
CA THR A 631 7.83 -5.79 -17.44
C THR A 631 8.82 -6.31 -18.47
N LEU A 632 8.95 -5.63 -19.61
CA LEU A 632 9.90 -6.00 -20.66
C LEU A 632 11.35 -5.96 -20.17
N VAL A 633 11.76 -4.87 -19.51
CA VAL A 633 13.17 -4.66 -19.15
C VAL A 633 13.55 -5.41 -17.87
N LYS A 634 12.76 -5.27 -16.79
CA LYS A 634 13.11 -5.80 -15.47
C LYS A 634 12.65 -7.24 -15.27
N ASN A 635 11.45 -7.59 -15.74
CA ASN A 635 10.88 -8.91 -15.46
C ASN A 635 11.16 -9.95 -16.55
N CYS A 636 11.40 -9.52 -17.79
CA CYS A 636 11.71 -10.41 -18.91
C CYS A 636 13.20 -10.33 -19.29
N LEU A 637 13.70 -9.16 -19.72
CA LEU A 637 15.05 -9.02 -20.28
C LEU A 637 16.14 -9.28 -19.23
N PHE A 638 16.07 -8.65 -18.06
CA PHE A 638 17.11 -8.78 -17.05
C PHE A 638 17.33 -10.25 -16.59
N PRO A 639 16.30 -11.01 -16.17
CA PRO A 639 16.47 -12.42 -15.80
C PRO A 639 16.96 -13.28 -16.97
N ALA A 640 16.41 -13.07 -18.18
CA ALA A 640 16.83 -13.82 -19.36
C ALA A 640 18.31 -13.60 -19.71
N VAL A 641 18.81 -12.38 -19.53
CA VAL A 641 20.23 -12.06 -19.73
C VAL A 641 21.11 -12.67 -18.65
N GLU A 642 20.72 -12.61 -17.37
CA GLU A 642 21.47 -13.26 -16.29
C GLU A 642 21.62 -14.76 -16.50
N GLU A 643 20.53 -15.43 -16.90
CA GLU A 643 20.52 -16.86 -17.24
C GLU A 643 21.38 -17.15 -18.49
N GLY A 644 21.24 -16.31 -19.53
CA GLY A 644 22.01 -16.41 -20.76
C GLY A 644 23.51 -16.29 -20.56
N ILE A 645 23.97 -15.39 -19.68
CA ILE A 645 25.39 -15.22 -19.33
C ILE A 645 25.93 -16.47 -18.59
N LYS A 646 25.16 -17.03 -17.64
CA LYS A 646 25.57 -18.20 -16.85
C LYS A 646 25.57 -19.51 -17.65
N ARG A 647 25.07 -19.52 -18.90
CA ARG A 647 24.89 -20.71 -19.76
C ARG A 647 24.06 -21.83 -19.12
N THR A 648 23.31 -21.52 -18.07
CA THR A 648 22.39 -22.46 -17.42
C THR A 648 21.09 -22.50 -18.21
N ARG A 649 20.78 -23.64 -18.83
CA ARG A 649 19.41 -23.95 -19.30
C ARG A 649 18.64 -24.55 -18.12
N PRO A 650 17.71 -23.79 -17.54
CA PRO A 650 16.29 -23.97 -17.86
C PRO A 650 15.66 -22.66 -18.36
N PRO A 651 14.43 -22.67 -18.92
CA PRO A 651 13.77 -21.43 -19.33
C PRO A 651 13.52 -20.55 -18.10
N SER A 652 13.61 -19.23 -18.28
CA SER A 652 13.14 -18.28 -17.27
C SER A 652 11.74 -18.70 -16.81
N ARG A 653 11.39 -18.49 -15.52
CA ARG A 653 10.02 -18.72 -15.01
C ARG A 653 8.93 -18.03 -15.87
N THR A 654 9.32 -17.05 -16.68
CA THR A 654 8.47 -16.27 -17.60
C THR A 654 8.34 -16.84 -19.02
N GLY A 655 9.11 -17.88 -19.38
CA GLY A 655 9.13 -18.45 -20.73
C GLY A 655 9.97 -17.69 -21.77
N CYS A 656 10.47 -16.50 -21.41
CA CYS A 656 11.34 -15.70 -22.28
C CYS A 656 12.77 -16.27 -22.32
N TRP A 657 13.46 -16.06 -23.43
CA TRP A 657 14.89 -16.36 -23.59
C TRP A 657 15.58 -15.30 -24.46
N VAL A 658 16.92 -15.28 -24.44
CA VAL A 658 17.70 -14.24 -25.10
C VAL A 658 18.81 -14.82 -26.00
N GLU A 659 19.04 -14.18 -27.14
CA GLU A 659 20.20 -14.39 -28.03
C GLU A 659 21.18 -13.24 -27.89
N GLY A 660 22.49 -13.50 -27.99
CA GLY A 660 23.53 -12.47 -27.92
C GLY A 660 24.07 -12.18 -26.53
N ALA A 661 23.57 -12.87 -25.49
CA ALA A 661 24.01 -12.69 -24.11
C ALA A 661 25.47 -13.13 -23.89
N GLU A 662 26.00 -14.02 -24.73
CA GLU A 662 27.41 -14.44 -24.71
C GLU A 662 28.40 -13.30 -24.99
N SER A 663 27.92 -12.17 -25.51
CA SER A 663 28.71 -10.96 -25.74
C SER A 663 28.83 -10.08 -24.49
N LEU A 664 28.15 -10.42 -23.39
CA LEU A 664 28.11 -9.68 -22.13
C LEU A 664 28.85 -10.44 -21.03
N ALA A 665 29.67 -9.73 -20.25
CA ALA A 665 30.34 -10.30 -19.07
C ALA A 665 29.43 -10.30 -17.83
N ALA A 666 28.60 -9.26 -17.70
CA ALA A 666 27.67 -9.06 -16.60
C ALA A 666 26.50 -8.20 -17.06
N VAL A 667 25.40 -8.26 -16.29
CA VAL A 667 24.27 -7.36 -16.38
C VAL A 667 23.99 -6.80 -14.99
N HIS A 668 23.69 -5.50 -14.90
CA HIS A 668 23.45 -4.83 -13.63
C HIS A 668 22.16 -4.01 -13.72
N GLU A 669 21.26 -4.22 -12.76
CA GLU A 669 20.09 -3.36 -12.56
C GLU A 669 20.44 -2.26 -11.57
N VAL A 670 20.20 -1.00 -11.94
CA VAL A 670 20.39 0.17 -11.08
C VAL A 670 19.05 0.86 -10.88
N ASP A 671 18.41 0.58 -9.74
CA ASP A 671 17.10 1.09 -9.37
C ASP A 671 17.16 2.19 -8.30
N GLN A 672 15.99 2.78 -7.99
CA GLN A 672 15.84 3.84 -6.99
C GLN A 672 15.48 3.33 -5.60
N SER A 673 15.50 2.01 -5.38
CA SER A 673 15.22 1.50 -4.04
C SER A 673 16.30 1.95 -3.05
N PRO A 674 15.98 2.12 -1.75
CA PRO A 674 16.97 2.51 -0.75
C PRO A 674 18.19 1.57 -0.76
N ILE A 675 19.40 2.10 -0.56
CA ILE A 675 20.63 1.28 -0.47
C ILE A 675 20.61 0.33 0.73
N GLY A 676 19.78 0.63 1.73
CA GLY A 676 19.35 -0.27 2.78
C GLY A 676 18.17 0.33 3.57
N ARG A 677 17.46 -0.52 4.32
CA ARG A 677 16.30 -0.06 5.11
C ARG A 677 16.66 0.40 6.51
N THR A 678 17.88 0.10 6.97
CA THR A 678 18.32 0.42 8.33
C THR A 678 19.24 1.65 8.34
N PRO A 679 19.29 2.40 9.45
CA PRO A 679 20.28 3.46 9.64
C PRO A 679 21.76 3.01 9.58
N ARG A 680 22.03 1.70 9.57
CA ARG A 680 23.37 1.14 9.43
C ARG A 680 23.90 1.18 8.00
N SER A 681 23.01 1.29 7.01
CA SER A 681 23.42 1.46 5.61
C SER A 681 23.72 2.93 5.35
N THR A 682 24.94 3.21 4.89
CA THR A 682 25.47 4.54 4.57
C THR A 682 26.21 4.51 3.23
N PRO A 683 26.44 5.66 2.57
CA PRO A 683 27.29 5.73 1.38
C PRO A 683 28.66 5.04 1.58
N ALA A 684 29.32 5.31 2.71
CA ALA A 684 30.64 4.75 2.99
C ALA A 684 30.65 3.22 3.15
N THR A 685 29.63 2.67 3.82
CA THR A 685 29.49 1.21 3.96
C THR A 685 29.05 0.53 2.67
N TYR A 686 28.21 1.18 1.86
CA TYR A 686 27.61 0.57 0.68
C TYR A 686 28.61 0.51 -0.49
N VAL A 687 29.37 1.58 -0.71
CA VAL A 687 30.45 1.60 -1.70
C VAL A 687 31.66 0.78 -1.20
N GLY A 688 31.79 0.58 0.12
CA GLY A 688 32.78 -0.31 0.73
C GLY A 688 34.09 0.36 1.16
N PHE A 689 34.27 1.67 0.91
CA PHE A 689 35.50 2.36 1.31
C PHE A 689 35.61 2.61 2.82
N PHE A 690 34.53 2.44 3.59
CA PHE A 690 34.58 2.54 5.04
C PHE A 690 35.52 1.51 5.67
N ASP A 691 35.67 0.32 5.07
CA ASP A 691 36.59 -0.71 5.55
C ASP A 691 38.05 -0.24 5.49
N THR A 692 38.40 0.51 4.46
CA THR A 692 39.72 1.11 4.31
C THR A 692 39.94 2.20 5.36
N ILE A 693 38.92 3.02 5.65
CA ILE A 693 38.96 4.04 6.71
C ILE A 693 39.20 3.36 8.07
N ARG A 694 38.45 2.29 8.39
CA ARG A 694 38.60 1.55 9.66
C ARG A 694 39.99 0.94 9.84
N GLN A 695 40.57 0.41 8.77
CA GLN A 695 41.94 -0.12 8.79
C GLN A 695 42.96 0.98 9.08
N LEU A 696 42.78 2.17 8.49
CA LEU A 696 43.63 3.32 8.71
C LEU A 696 43.56 3.83 10.16
N PHE A 697 42.36 3.89 10.77
CA PHE A 697 42.23 4.20 12.21
C PHE A 697 42.91 3.18 13.11
N ALA A 698 42.79 1.89 12.82
CA ALA A 698 43.45 0.84 13.58
C ALA A 698 44.99 0.90 13.48
N GLN A 699 45.53 1.60 12.48
CA GLN A 699 46.97 1.80 12.33
C GLN A 699 47.51 3.02 13.09
N SER A 700 46.63 3.89 13.63
CA SER A 700 47.04 5.05 14.43
C SER A 700 47.82 4.65 15.69
N PRO A 701 48.78 5.46 16.16
CA PRO A 701 49.51 5.20 17.40
C PRO A 701 48.58 4.99 18.60
N GLU A 702 47.55 5.80 18.74
CA GLU A 702 46.56 5.77 19.82
C GLU A 702 45.77 4.47 19.81
N ALA A 703 45.32 4.01 18.63
CA ALA A 703 44.63 2.74 18.48
C ALA A 703 45.55 1.54 18.83
N LYS A 704 46.80 1.56 18.35
CA LYS A 704 47.76 0.49 18.62
C LYS A 704 48.09 0.37 20.11
N LEU A 705 48.29 1.50 20.79
CA LEU A 705 48.54 1.53 22.23
C LEU A 705 47.38 0.95 23.04
N ARG A 706 46.14 1.17 22.59
CA ARG A 706 44.92 0.65 23.24
C ARG A 706 44.52 -0.76 22.76
N GLY A 707 45.29 -1.37 21.86
CA GLY A 707 44.98 -2.69 21.28
C GLY A 707 43.73 -2.72 20.39
N TYR A 708 43.34 -1.58 19.81
CA TYR A 708 42.14 -1.46 19.00
C TYR A 708 42.36 -1.93 17.56
N GLY A 709 41.62 -2.96 17.15
CA GLY A 709 41.55 -3.39 15.75
C GLY A 709 40.50 -2.63 14.93
N PRO A 710 40.41 -2.89 13.61
CA PRO A 710 39.43 -2.24 12.72
C PRO A 710 37.96 -2.47 13.12
N GLY A 711 37.70 -3.52 13.90
CA GLY A 711 36.38 -3.84 14.46
C GLY A 711 35.87 -2.79 15.45
N ARG A 712 36.77 -2.10 16.18
CA ARG A 712 36.41 -1.03 17.14
C ARG A 712 35.77 0.16 16.43
N PHE A 713 36.29 0.52 15.26
CA PHE A 713 35.82 1.65 14.43
C PHE A 713 34.64 1.30 13.52
N SER A 714 34.02 0.14 13.72
CA SER A 714 32.78 -0.24 13.01
C SER A 714 31.57 0.01 13.91
N PHE A 715 30.67 0.90 13.49
CA PHE A 715 29.41 1.11 14.21
C PHE A 715 28.47 -0.12 14.14
N ASN A 716 28.77 -1.11 13.29
CA ASN A 716 28.07 -2.39 13.27
C ASN A 716 28.59 -3.37 14.32
N SER A 717 29.81 -3.17 14.83
CA SER A 717 30.44 -4.04 15.83
C SER A 717 30.12 -3.58 17.25
N ALA A 718 29.85 -4.53 18.15
CA ALA A 718 29.64 -4.24 19.57
C ALA A 718 30.88 -3.64 20.27
N GLN A 719 32.07 -3.75 19.66
CA GLN A 719 33.32 -3.35 20.30
C GLN A 719 33.43 -1.84 20.57
N GLY A 720 32.95 -0.97 19.68
CA GLY A 720 33.10 0.49 19.82
C GLY A 720 31.84 1.31 19.53
N ARG A 721 30.74 0.65 19.13
CA ARG A 721 29.46 1.34 18.88
C ARG A 721 28.84 1.84 20.19
N CYS A 722 28.01 2.88 20.09
CA CYS A 722 27.18 3.33 21.19
C CYS A 722 26.20 2.21 21.59
N PRO A 723 26.09 1.85 22.89
CA PRO A 723 25.23 0.76 23.33
C PRO A 723 23.73 1.07 23.19
N ASP A 724 23.31 2.32 23.43
CA ASP A 724 21.89 2.68 23.46
C ASP A 724 21.22 2.63 22.08
N CYS A 725 21.88 3.18 21.05
CA CYS A 725 21.37 3.13 19.68
C CYS A 725 21.94 1.96 18.87
N GLU A 726 22.78 1.12 19.49
CA GLU A 726 23.50 0.03 18.84
C GLU A 726 24.18 0.44 17.51
N GLY A 727 24.79 1.63 17.51
CA GLY A 727 25.47 2.20 16.34
C GLY A 727 24.57 2.77 15.25
N LYS A 728 23.25 2.80 15.42
CA LYS A 728 22.32 3.47 14.49
C LYS A 728 22.48 5.00 14.50
N GLY A 729 22.88 5.57 15.65
CA GLY A 729 22.95 7.02 15.88
C GLY A 729 21.58 7.67 16.16
N VAL A 730 20.51 6.96 15.83
CA VAL A 730 19.12 7.37 16.05
C VAL A 730 18.36 6.31 16.83
N ILE A 731 17.30 6.73 17.50
CA ILE A 731 16.31 5.87 18.17
C ILE A 731 15.00 6.05 17.40
N GLU A 732 14.36 4.93 17.09
CA GLU A 732 13.07 4.91 16.41
C GLU A 732 11.95 4.97 17.46
N ILE A 733 11.00 5.88 17.24
CA ILE A 733 9.83 6.07 18.09
C ILE A 733 8.61 5.62 17.30
N GLU A 734 7.96 4.56 17.77
CA GLU A 734 6.66 4.15 17.26
C GLU A 734 5.57 5.13 17.69
N MET A 735 4.64 5.40 16.77
CA MET A 735 3.53 6.32 16.99
C MET A 735 2.23 5.66 16.53
N ASN A 736 1.16 5.82 17.29
CA ASN A 736 -0.12 5.18 17.00
C ASN A 736 -0.83 5.73 15.74
N PHE A 737 -0.57 6.99 15.37
CA PHE A 737 -1.29 7.71 14.32
C PHE A 737 -0.39 8.30 13.23
N LEU A 738 0.92 8.20 13.41
CA LEU A 738 1.92 8.77 12.53
C LEU A 738 2.90 7.68 12.12
N PRO A 739 3.56 7.83 10.96
CA PRO A 739 4.69 6.98 10.62
C PRO A 739 5.74 7.02 11.75
N PRO A 740 6.41 5.89 12.04
CA PRO A 740 7.50 5.87 13.01
C PRO A 740 8.56 6.90 12.61
N THR A 741 9.02 7.67 13.59
CA THR A 741 9.97 8.77 13.38
C THR A 741 11.27 8.46 14.09
N GLN A 742 12.39 8.92 13.54
CA GLN A 742 13.73 8.72 14.10
C GLN A 742 14.21 9.98 14.81
N VAL A 743 14.60 9.86 16.08
CA VAL A 743 15.20 10.94 16.87
C VAL A 743 16.69 10.67 17.10
N LYS A 744 17.49 11.73 17.25
CA LYS A 744 18.92 11.57 17.59
C LYS A 744 19.07 10.86 18.94
N CYS A 745 20.02 9.94 19.02
CA CYS A 745 20.32 9.24 20.26
C CYS A 745 20.87 10.22 21.31
N GLY A 746 20.19 10.34 22.46
CA GLY A 746 20.59 11.25 23.54
C GLY A 746 21.98 10.96 24.13
N ARG A 747 22.44 9.69 24.12
CA ARG A 747 23.74 9.31 24.69
C ARG A 747 24.95 9.66 23.82
N CYS A 748 24.87 9.42 22.51
CA CYS A 748 25.98 9.71 21.59
C CYS A 748 25.79 10.97 20.76
N GLY A 749 24.65 11.65 20.87
CA GLY A 749 24.30 12.82 20.06
C GLY A 749 24.27 12.53 18.56
N GLY A 750 24.06 11.28 18.15
CA GLY A 750 24.12 10.85 16.75
C GLY A 750 25.48 10.34 16.26
N LYS A 751 26.54 10.42 17.08
CA LYS A 751 27.91 10.04 16.68
C LYS A 751 28.13 8.52 16.48
N ARG A 752 27.19 7.67 16.90
CA ARG A 752 27.19 6.19 16.74
C ARG A 752 28.25 5.40 17.51
N PHE A 753 29.25 6.05 18.08
CA PHE A 753 30.33 5.41 18.83
C PHE A 753 30.29 5.76 20.31
N ASN A 754 30.93 4.94 21.14
CA ASN A 754 31.18 5.27 22.54
C ASN A 754 32.34 6.29 22.64
N PRO A 755 32.44 7.04 23.76
CA PRO A 755 33.45 8.08 23.93
C PRO A 755 34.88 7.57 23.73
N GLU A 756 35.21 6.39 24.23
CA GLU A 756 36.57 5.84 24.19
C GLU A 756 37.05 5.53 22.76
N THR A 757 36.11 5.27 21.84
CA THR A 757 36.41 5.09 20.41
C THR A 757 36.59 6.44 19.71
N LEU A 758 35.91 7.49 20.18
CA LEU A 758 36.00 8.84 19.61
C LEU A 758 37.29 9.57 20.01
N ASP A 759 37.93 9.17 21.11
CA ASP A 759 39.25 9.67 21.52
C ASP A 759 40.36 9.39 20.49
N VAL A 760 40.21 8.33 19.68
CA VAL A 760 41.19 8.01 18.65
C VAL A 760 40.93 8.90 17.45
N THR A 761 41.92 9.68 17.06
CA THR A 761 41.83 10.60 15.94
C THR A 761 42.81 10.25 14.83
N TRP A 762 42.45 10.60 13.61
CA TRP A 762 43.34 10.60 12.46
C TRP A 762 43.39 12.01 11.89
N GLN A 763 44.59 12.60 11.83
CA GLN A 763 44.77 14.01 11.44
C GLN A 763 43.83 14.97 12.21
N GLY A 764 43.66 14.72 13.52
CA GLY A 764 42.83 15.55 14.39
C GLY A 764 41.31 15.34 14.28
N LYS A 765 40.83 14.37 13.48
CA LYS A 765 39.40 14.02 13.37
C LYS A 765 39.13 12.62 13.89
N SER A 766 38.07 12.45 14.69
CA SER A 766 37.60 11.12 15.09
C SER A 766 36.91 10.38 13.93
N VAL A 767 36.64 9.08 14.11
CA VAL A 767 35.88 8.31 13.11
C VAL A 767 34.48 8.88 12.85
N ALA A 768 33.84 9.47 13.87
CA ALA A 768 32.55 10.13 13.70
C ALA A 768 32.67 11.43 12.90
N ASP A 769 33.71 12.22 13.13
CA ASP A 769 33.94 13.47 12.39
C ASP A 769 34.22 13.19 10.91
N ILE A 770 34.92 12.09 10.59
CA ILE A 770 35.14 11.66 9.20
C ILE A 770 33.84 11.21 8.55
N LEU A 771 32.99 10.47 9.26
CA LEU A 771 31.68 10.10 8.75
C LEU A 771 30.77 11.30 8.54
N ASP A 772 31.02 12.43 9.22
CA ASP A 772 30.26 13.67 9.06
C ASP A 772 30.75 14.55 7.90
N LEU A 773 31.93 14.27 7.33
CA LEU A 773 32.44 14.97 6.15
C LEU A 773 31.51 14.73 4.95
N SER A 774 31.31 15.78 4.16
CA SER A 774 30.79 15.66 2.80
C SER A 774 31.77 14.88 1.90
N VAL A 775 31.27 14.30 0.80
CA VAL A 775 32.12 13.66 -0.21
C VAL A 775 33.19 14.63 -0.73
N ALA A 776 32.84 15.90 -0.97
CA ALA A 776 33.78 16.94 -1.41
C ALA A 776 34.93 17.13 -0.41
N GLU A 777 34.62 17.35 0.87
CA GLU A 777 35.62 17.50 1.93
C GLU A 777 36.46 16.24 2.11
N ALA A 778 35.84 15.06 1.95
CA ALA A 778 36.53 13.78 2.07
C ALA A 778 37.53 13.55 0.92
N VAL A 779 37.23 13.99 -0.31
CA VAL A 779 38.19 13.92 -1.43
C VAL A 779 39.45 14.72 -1.11
N GLU A 780 39.29 15.93 -0.56
CA GLU A 780 40.41 16.78 -0.17
C GLU A 780 41.19 16.18 1.01
N PHE A 781 40.47 15.76 2.06
CA PHE A 781 41.04 15.17 3.27
C PHE A 781 41.85 13.90 2.99
N PHE A 782 41.34 13.03 2.10
CA PHE A 782 42.02 11.78 1.74
C PHE A 782 42.88 11.89 0.48
N SER A 783 43.21 13.08 0.00
CA SER A 783 43.96 13.31 -1.24
C SER A 783 45.25 12.47 -1.39
N ALA A 784 45.95 12.19 -0.29
CA ALA A 784 47.14 11.33 -0.27
C ALA A 784 46.86 9.81 -0.41
N HIS A 785 45.61 9.36 -0.23
CA HIS A 785 45.22 7.96 -0.15
C HIS A 785 44.43 7.52 -1.39
N ARG A 786 45.12 7.14 -2.48
CA ARG A 786 44.48 6.78 -3.77
C ARG A 786 43.33 5.76 -3.67
N ARG A 787 43.41 4.79 -2.75
CA ARG A 787 42.35 3.78 -2.54
C ARG A 787 41.04 4.37 -2.01
N LEU A 788 41.10 5.51 -1.33
CA LEU A 788 39.94 6.26 -0.84
C LEU A 788 39.50 7.33 -1.84
N VAL A 789 40.44 8.02 -2.48
CA VAL A 789 40.13 9.07 -3.46
C VAL A 789 39.31 8.53 -4.63
N ARG A 790 39.69 7.39 -5.22
CA ARG A 790 38.99 6.82 -6.38
C ARG A 790 37.46 6.65 -6.19
N PRO A 791 36.98 5.97 -5.13
CA PRO A 791 35.53 5.86 -4.90
C PRO A 791 34.87 7.20 -4.53
N LEU A 792 35.57 8.10 -3.83
CA LEU A 792 35.05 9.42 -3.48
C LEU A 792 34.89 10.33 -4.72
N GLU A 793 35.84 10.30 -5.65
CA GLU A 793 35.74 11.02 -6.92
C GLU A 793 34.61 10.47 -7.78
N ALA A 794 34.39 9.15 -7.81
CA ALA A 794 33.24 8.59 -8.52
C ALA A 794 31.89 9.06 -7.94
N LEU A 795 31.79 9.20 -6.61
CA LEU A 795 30.62 9.84 -5.98
C LEU A 795 30.50 11.32 -6.38
N ARG A 796 31.61 12.07 -6.38
CA ARG A 796 31.62 13.47 -6.82
C ARG A 796 31.19 13.61 -8.29
N ASP A 797 31.72 12.80 -9.19
CA ASP A 797 31.45 12.84 -10.63
C ASP A 797 29.99 12.47 -10.98
N THR A 798 29.31 11.75 -10.09
CA THR A 798 27.87 11.48 -10.19
C THR A 798 26.99 12.56 -9.52
N GLY A 799 27.60 13.65 -9.04
CA GLY A 799 26.92 14.80 -8.43
C GLY A 799 26.40 14.51 -7.02
N LEU A 800 27.16 13.72 -6.23
CA LEU A 800 26.89 13.40 -4.82
C LEU A 800 27.93 14.01 -3.87
N ASP A 801 28.61 15.06 -4.32
CA ASP A 801 29.66 15.79 -3.61
C ASP A 801 29.21 16.33 -2.24
N TYR A 802 27.92 16.64 -2.10
CA TYR A 802 27.33 17.17 -0.87
C TYR A 802 26.97 16.12 0.18
N LEU A 803 26.86 14.84 -0.18
CA LEU A 803 26.40 13.82 0.76
C LEU A 803 27.44 13.59 1.85
N ARG A 804 26.97 13.41 3.09
CA ARG A 804 27.87 12.99 4.18
C ARG A 804 28.20 11.51 4.06
N LEU A 805 29.45 11.13 4.33
CA LEU A 805 29.91 9.74 4.20
C LEU A 805 29.07 8.76 5.04
N GLY A 806 28.68 9.19 6.23
CA GLY A 806 27.87 8.45 7.19
C GLY A 806 26.38 8.71 7.11
N GLN A 807 25.87 9.46 6.13
CA GLN A 807 24.43 9.74 6.01
C GLN A 807 23.61 8.44 5.98
N THR A 808 22.52 8.38 6.76
CA THR A 808 21.73 7.15 6.91
C THR A 808 20.88 6.91 5.66
N SER A 809 20.79 5.66 5.21
CA SER A 809 20.04 5.28 4.02
C SER A 809 18.56 5.74 4.01
N PRO A 810 17.81 5.69 5.11
CA PRO A 810 16.43 6.20 5.15
C PRO A 810 16.30 7.71 4.84
N THR A 811 17.38 8.49 4.99
CA THR A 811 17.40 9.93 4.70
C THR A 811 17.85 10.24 3.26
N LEU A 812 18.17 9.22 2.46
CA LEU A 812 18.54 9.39 1.06
C LEU A 812 17.30 9.35 0.18
N SER A 813 17.25 10.28 -0.78
CA SER A 813 16.30 10.23 -1.90
C SER A 813 16.54 9.01 -2.78
N GLY A 814 15.50 8.59 -3.51
CA GLY A 814 15.61 7.48 -4.47
C GLY A 814 16.67 7.74 -5.56
N GLY A 815 16.84 9.00 -5.99
CA GLY A 815 17.85 9.39 -6.97
C GLY A 815 19.28 9.39 -6.43
N GLU A 816 19.48 9.73 -5.15
CA GLU A 816 20.79 9.58 -4.48
C GLU A 816 21.14 8.09 -4.33
N ALA A 817 20.19 7.28 -3.85
CA ALA A 817 20.39 5.83 -3.72
C ALA A 817 20.75 5.17 -5.07
N GLN A 818 20.07 5.56 -6.15
CA GLN A 818 20.34 5.09 -7.50
C GLN A 818 21.75 5.45 -7.97
N ARG A 819 22.20 6.69 -7.73
CA ARG A 819 23.54 7.14 -8.12
C ARG A 819 24.64 6.46 -7.30
N ILE A 820 24.42 6.22 -6.00
CA ILE A 820 25.35 5.44 -5.16
C ILE A 820 25.51 4.01 -5.71
N LYS A 821 24.39 3.36 -6.08
CA LYS A 821 24.40 2.04 -6.74
C LYS A 821 25.16 2.05 -8.06
N LEU A 822 24.93 3.08 -8.88
CA LEU A 822 25.66 3.28 -10.13
C LEU A 822 27.17 3.35 -9.89
N VAL A 823 27.61 4.12 -8.89
CA VAL A 823 29.03 4.24 -8.52
C VAL A 823 29.64 2.88 -8.16
N THR A 824 28.94 2.05 -7.38
CA THR A 824 29.42 0.70 -7.05
C THR A 824 29.72 -0.12 -8.31
N HIS A 825 28.87 -0.04 -9.34
CA HIS A 825 29.08 -0.74 -10.61
C HIS A 825 30.15 -0.09 -11.49
N LEU A 826 30.26 1.25 -11.51
CA LEU A 826 31.33 1.95 -12.23
C LEU A 826 32.71 1.59 -11.68
N LEU A 827 32.83 1.43 -10.36
CA LEU A 827 34.07 1.01 -9.72
C LEU A 827 34.44 -0.45 -10.03
N GLY A 828 33.45 -1.34 -10.13
CA GLY A 828 33.66 -2.74 -10.51
C GLY A 828 33.95 -2.97 -12.00
N GLY A 829 33.49 -2.08 -12.89
CA GLY A 829 33.73 -2.17 -14.34
C GLY A 829 35.05 -1.55 -14.81
N LEU A 830 35.80 -0.89 -13.91
CA LEU A 830 37.07 -0.22 -14.20
C LEU A 830 38.28 -0.93 -13.57
N THR A 831 38.13 -2.19 -13.15
CA THR A 831 39.25 -3.04 -12.67
C THR A 831 39.77 -3.97 -13.75
#